data_AF-A0A8H8JFQ3-F1
#
_entry.id   AF-A0A8H8JFQ3-F1
#
_cell.length_a   1.000
_cell.length_b   1.000
_cell.length_c   1.000
_cell.angle_alpha   90.00
_cell.angle_beta   90.00
_cell.angle_gamma   90.00
#
_symmetry.space_group_name_H-M   'P 1'
#
loop_
_entity.id
_entity.type
_entity.pdbx_description
1 polymer ?
#
loop_
_entity_poly.entity_id
_entity_poly.type
_entity_poly.pdbx_seq_one_letter_code
_entity_poly.pdbx_strand_id
1 'polypeptide(L)'
;MIGEVVRVGTYASGERVRVSRARLGGDCLTVAVDQVGIRLVQVPGKEGDEPSVFGDGFKFLTSAVTVIHSDQIQRTYAATVRAKDEGKSKAGRVLSVWSWPVESSEDVSYSHIKMDSRISCVHTLSESDYVLVVLEDGTVSVVSSSLEVLGTMPPPRSLDGVFDSWVLHGFVSSTVVLVFGRVQDKAWVVAYGVKDGALHVVGEAELKDVDASLVTGASCSDEGYLSVLYSTGLCTTFTLSSNPFVSTASPSPLHFQGLVPSSLAVHALTGSTLVLAGTTTASPPKLALLVWDTQYSTLLAERIAPLPSPSDPTLPISLSGSTRKNLSITIGSSVFTTPLAASSSTPTIASALVAQSSTSSHWLVPPQIEDETKSALVERIRREVQAGRAAQADAAFFRWVEATAEAEAEGTLASATRAAAKIPFPSSFAAALVDAAFPLEDTKEKKEKKGDEGPDFASGVVSALVWRGAAGQGMVRRPGGFYGELRKRRDWPIMLSALQHVPDIPEDEIVATIHDLIIPLHSTPSSEPLTNAPSLQNGLAHLLAYPTSPAPLRVALRTHLRDAEDVVHVLKVLDSWLKRGVSFDVWELEGLQAVNKGGKGKSVGVSTGGGRKKVKGAGMIPALEHIVSFTQAILDTHLLTLLQHRPAHPLLRSISSSLAPLPAYNDALQTLAAPLAPFAAEDALERKTGSGHRNGGSGWLAKEEYRKQRRAQFAAEAIAIGEYRFEELIL
;
A
#
# COMPACT_ATOMS: atom_id res chain seq x y z
N MET A 1 -17.29 5.22 -5.32
CA MET A 1 -16.88 4.67 -6.63
C MET A 1 -17.88 3.65 -7.17
N ILE A 2 -18.44 2.72 -6.38
CA ILE A 2 -19.43 1.75 -6.85
C ILE A 2 -20.86 2.24 -6.56
N GLY A 3 -21.66 2.49 -7.60
CA GLY A 3 -23.07 2.85 -7.53
C GLY A 3 -23.98 1.65 -7.25
N GLU A 4 -25.30 1.86 -7.33
CA GLU A 4 -26.28 0.82 -7.01
C GLU A 4 -26.30 -0.32 -8.02
N VAL A 5 -26.36 -1.55 -7.51
CA VAL A 5 -26.47 -2.76 -8.33
C VAL A 5 -27.94 -2.92 -8.73
N VAL A 6 -28.25 -2.58 -9.98
CA VAL A 6 -29.59 -2.65 -10.55
C VAL A 6 -29.74 -3.93 -11.35
N ARG A 7 -30.86 -4.63 -11.17
CA ARG A 7 -31.18 -5.82 -11.97
C ARG A 7 -31.69 -5.40 -13.35
N VAL A 8 -31.10 -5.97 -14.39
CA VAL A 8 -31.47 -5.68 -15.79
C VAL A 8 -32.37 -6.79 -16.37
N GLY A 9 -32.18 -8.04 -15.95
CA GLY A 9 -33.00 -9.15 -16.41
C GLY A 9 -32.83 -10.41 -15.57
N THR A 10 -33.84 -11.28 -15.59
CA THR A 10 -33.81 -12.63 -15.01
C THR A 10 -34.30 -13.62 -16.07
N TYR A 11 -33.54 -14.69 -16.27
CA TYR A 11 -33.81 -15.74 -17.25
C TYR A 11 -34.06 -17.08 -16.56
N ALA A 12 -34.59 -18.06 -17.30
CA ALA A 12 -35.01 -19.32 -16.70
C ALA A 12 -33.81 -20.08 -16.12
N SER A 13 -34.06 -20.84 -15.05
CA SER A 13 -33.01 -21.61 -14.38
C SER A 13 -32.41 -22.65 -15.34
N GLY A 14 -31.09 -22.64 -15.50
CA GLY A 14 -30.35 -23.53 -16.41
C GLY A 14 -29.94 -22.90 -17.74
N GLU A 15 -30.48 -21.72 -18.09
CA GLU A 15 -30.07 -20.99 -19.28
C GLU A 15 -28.71 -20.30 -19.04
N ARG A 16 -27.75 -20.51 -19.97
CA ARG A 16 -26.49 -19.75 -19.94
C ARG A 16 -26.70 -18.39 -20.57
N VAL A 17 -26.38 -17.36 -19.80
CA VAL A 17 -26.47 -15.97 -20.20
C VAL A 17 -25.06 -15.44 -20.49
N ARG A 18 -24.89 -14.78 -21.62
CA ARG A 18 -23.65 -14.11 -22.00
C ARG A 18 -23.95 -12.67 -22.34
N VAL A 19 -23.18 -11.76 -21.75
CA VAL A 19 -23.37 -10.33 -21.92
C VAL A 19 -22.14 -9.75 -22.59
N SER A 20 -22.35 -8.96 -23.63
CA SER A 20 -21.34 -8.07 -24.20
C SER A 20 -21.88 -6.65 -24.30
N ARG A 21 -20.99 -5.70 -24.58
CA ARG A 21 -21.38 -4.32 -24.86
C ARG A 21 -21.77 -4.18 -26.33
N ALA A 22 -22.93 -3.57 -26.58
CA ALA A 22 -23.32 -3.15 -27.91
C ALA A 22 -22.67 -1.79 -28.23
N ARG A 23 -22.06 -1.64 -29.42
CA ARG A 23 -21.50 -0.35 -29.88
C ARG A 23 -22.56 0.44 -30.65
N LEU A 24 -23.65 0.80 -29.96
CA LEU A 24 -24.81 1.52 -30.52
C LEU A 24 -24.90 2.96 -29.99
N GLY A 25 -23.85 3.79 -30.16
CA GLY A 25 -23.91 5.23 -29.80
C GLY A 25 -24.30 5.60 -28.35
N GLY A 26 -24.41 4.62 -27.45
CA GLY A 26 -24.90 4.74 -26.07
C GLY A 26 -24.59 3.48 -25.24
N ASP A 27 -25.02 3.48 -23.97
CA ASP A 27 -24.79 2.35 -23.04
C ASP A 27 -25.84 1.26 -23.26
N CYS A 28 -25.66 0.48 -24.34
CA CYS A 28 -26.50 -0.69 -24.64
C CYS A 28 -25.71 -2.00 -24.44
N LEU A 29 -26.39 -3.03 -23.95
CA LEU A 29 -25.85 -4.37 -23.72
C LEU A 29 -26.47 -5.35 -24.71
N THR A 30 -25.64 -6.20 -25.31
CA THR A 30 -26.10 -7.36 -26.07
C THR A 30 -26.10 -8.57 -25.13
N VAL A 31 -27.30 -9.06 -24.80
CA VAL A 31 -27.51 -10.22 -23.93
C VAL A 31 -27.91 -11.40 -24.81
N ALA A 32 -27.02 -12.39 -24.93
CA ALA A 32 -27.30 -13.66 -25.59
C ALA A 32 -27.66 -14.71 -24.55
N VAL A 33 -28.81 -15.34 -24.73
CA VAL A 33 -29.34 -16.37 -23.83
C VAL A 33 -29.57 -17.63 -24.64
N ASP A 34 -28.96 -18.74 -24.21
CA ASP A 34 -29.10 -20.03 -24.89
C ASP A 34 -30.60 -20.37 -25.07
N GLN A 35 -30.99 -20.81 -26.28
CA GLN A 35 -32.34 -21.17 -26.70
C GLN A 35 -33.36 -20.02 -26.78
N VAL A 36 -33.22 -18.95 -25.99
CA VAL A 36 -34.11 -17.78 -25.99
C VAL A 36 -33.75 -16.80 -27.12
N GLY A 37 -32.46 -16.63 -27.40
CA GLY A 37 -31.97 -15.72 -28.43
C GLY A 37 -31.19 -14.52 -27.87
N ILE A 38 -31.01 -13.51 -28.71
CA ILE A 38 -30.27 -12.28 -28.42
C ILE A 38 -31.24 -11.16 -28.12
N ARG A 39 -30.92 -10.36 -27.09
CA ARG A 39 -31.65 -9.15 -26.70
C ARG A 39 -30.69 -7.97 -26.64
N LEU A 40 -31.16 -6.81 -27.08
CA LEU A 40 -30.46 -5.53 -26.88
C LEU A 40 -31.14 -4.77 -25.75
N VAL A 41 -30.37 -4.42 -24.73
CA VAL A 41 -30.88 -3.78 -23.51
C VAL A 41 -30.18 -2.45 -23.28
N GLN A 42 -30.93 -1.36 -23.25
CA GLN A 42 -30.42 -0.03 -22.96
C GLN A 42 -30.24 0.15 -21.43
N VAL A 43 -29.13 0.77 -21.01
CA VAL A 43 -28.77 1.01 -19.60
C VAL A 43 -28.67 2.51 -19.32
N PRO A 44 -29.29 3.04 -18.24
CA PRO A 44 -30.24 2.38 -17.35
C PRO A 44 -31.60 2.22 -18.06
N GLY A 45 -32.14 0.99 -18.06
CA GLY A 45 -33.35 0.68 -18.80
C GLY A 45 -34.55 1.49 -18.33
N LYS A 46 -35.33 2.02 -19.28
CA LYS A 46 -36.71 2.42 -19.01
C LYS A 46 -37.54 1.15 -18.92
N GLU A 47 -38.28 0.95 -17.83
CA GLU A 47 -39.32 -0.09 -17.77
C GLU A 47 -40.34 0.17 -18.89
N GLY A 48 -40.46 -0.73 -19.87
CA GLY A 48 -41.60 -0.75 -20.80
C GLY A 48 -41.30 -1.01 -22.28
N ASP A 49 -40.07 -0.90 -22.76
CA ASP A 49 -39.76 -1.33 -24.15
C ASP A 49 -39.48 -2.83 -24.16
N GLU A 50 -40.31 -3.62 -24.84
CA GLU A 50 -40.02 -5.02 -25.11
C GLU A 50 -38.85 -5.09 -26.10
N PRO A 51 -37.67 -5.59 -25.68
CA PRO A 51 -36.52 -5.66 -26.57
C PRO A 51 -36.81 -6.68 -27.68
N SER A 52 -36.48 -6.32 -28.92
CA SER A 52 -36.55 -7.26 -30.03
C SER A 52 -35.66 -8.49 -29.74
N VAL A 53 -36.26 -9.68 -29.83
CA VAL A 53 -35.57 -10.96 -29.64
C VAL A 53 -35.35 -11.60 -31.00
N PHE A 54 -34.11 -11.99 -31.28
CA PHE A 54 -33.77 -12.69 -32.52
C PHE A 54 -32.76 -13.81 -32.28
N GLY A 55 -32.67 -14.76 -33.21
CA GLY A 55 -31.79 -15.92 -33.07
C GLY A 55 -32.28 -16.94 -32.04
N ASP A 56 -33.59 -17.14 -31.97
CA ASP A 56 -34.23 -18.18 -31.17
C ASP A 56 -33.79 -19.59 -31.61
N GLY A 57 -33.73 -20.52 -30.66
CA GLY A 57 -33.33 -21.91 -30.92
C GLY A 57 -31.84 -22.14 -31.22
N PHE A 58 -31.01 -21.11 -31.11
CA PHE A 58 -29.55 -21.24 -31.15
C PHE A 58 -28.95 -21.41 -29.74
N LYS A 59 -27.88 -22.19 -29.67
CA LYS A 59 -26.98 -22.21 -28.51
C LYS A 59 -25.80 -21.30 -28.81
N PHE A 60 -25.55 -20.33 -27.94
CA PHE A 60 -24.45 -19.39 -28.11
C PHE A 60 -23.20 -20.00 -27.47
N LEU A 61 -22.07 -19.96 -28.16
CA LEU A 61 -20.79 -20.39 -27.60
C LEU A 61 -20.00 -19.22 -27.05
N THR A 62 -20.09 -18.07 -27.72
CA THR A 62 -19.43 -16.82 -27.36
C THR A 62 -20.46 -15.77 -26.97
N SER A 63 -20.01 -14.69 -26.32
CA SER A 63 -20.83 -13.49 -26.18
C SER A 63 -21.15 -12.93 -27.57
N ALA A 64 -22.41 -12.57 -27.81
CA ALA A 64 -22.82 -11.95 -29.07
C ALA A 64 -22.41 -10.48 -29.06
N VAL A 65 -21.80 -9.98 -30.14
CA VAL A 65 -21.34 -8.58 -30.21
C VAL A 65 -22.07 -7.85 -31.32
N THR A 66 -22.62 -6.68 -30.99
CA THR A 66 -23.42 -5.85 -31.91
C THR A 66 -22.67 -4.58 -32.31
N VAL A 67 -22.61 -4.30 -33.62
CA VAL A 67 -21.90 -3.18 -34.24
C VAL A 67 -22.80 -2.48 -35.25
N ILE A 68 -22.69 -1.15 -35.33
CA ILE A 68 -23.21 -0.36 -36.45
C ILE A 68 -22.10 -0.22 -37.48
N HIS A 69 -22.35 -0.70 -38.70
CA HIS A 69 -21.43 -0.58 -39.82
C HIS A 69 -21.64 0.75 -40.58
N SER A 70 -20.70 1.09 -41.46
CA SER A 70 -20.74 2.31 -42.27
C SER A 70 -21.98 2.44 -43.14
N ASP A 71 -22.56 1.30 -43.54
CA ASP A 71 -23.80 1.18 -44.31
C ASP A 71 -25.09 1.42 -43.48
N GLN A 72 -24.97 1.86 -42.22
CA GLN A 72 -26.10 2.03 -41.29
C GLN A 72 -26.89 0.74 -41.06
N ILE A 73 -26.24 -0.41 -41.21
CA ILE A 73 -26.78 -1.71 -40.85
C ILE A 73 -26.20 -2.12 -39.50
N GLN A 74 -27.09 -2.43 -38.55
CA GLN A 74 -26.71 -3.06 -37.29
C GLN A 74 -26.50 -4.53 -37.55
N ARG A 75 -25.32 -5.03 -37.19
CA ARG A 75 -24.98 -6.45 -37.29
C ARG A 75 -24.62 -6.99 -35.93
N THR A 76 -25.17 -8.16 -35.60
CA THR A 76 -24.79 -8.91 -34.41
C THR A 76 -24.09 -10.20 -34.80
N TYR A 77 -22.93 -10.43 -34.22
CA TYR A 77 -22.05 -11.55 -34.50
C TYR A 77 -21.98 -12.47 -33.29
N ALA A 78 -22.18 -13.77 -33.48
CA ALA A 78 -21.95 -14.75 -32.43
C ALA A 78 -21.55 -16.11 -33.01
N ALA A 79 -20.68 -16.82 -32.29
CA ALA A 79 -20.46 -18.23 -32.59
C ALA A 79 -21.64 -19.05 -32.07
N THR A 80 -22.28 -19.82 -32.93
CA THR A 80 -23.48 -20.57 -32.56
C THR A 80 -23.43 -22.03 -32.98
N VAL A 81 -24.28 -22.82 -32.31
CA VAL A 81 -24.60 -24.19 -32.68
C VAL A 81 -26.11 -24.29 -32.74
N ARG A 82 -26.64 -24.78 -33.86
CA ARG A 82 -28.06 -25.15 -33.93
C ARG A 82 -28.28 -26.42 -33.11
N ALA A 83 -29.38 -26.49 -32.36
CA ALA A 83 -29.69 -27.64 -31.51
C ALA A 83 -29.62 -29.00 -32.26
N LYS A 84 -29.97 -29.01 -33.56
CA LYS A 84 -29.90 -30.22 -34.43
C LYS A 84 -28.48 -30.70 -34.74
N ASP A 85 -27.46 -29.89 -34.49
CA ASP A 85 -26.05 -30.17 -34.78
C ASP A 85 -25.21 -30.36 -33.51
N GLU A 86 -25.82 -30.39 -32.33
CA GLU A 86 -25.12 -30.74 -31.09
C GLU A 86 -24.49 -32.13 -31.18
N GLY A 87 -23.22 -32.24 -30.76
CA GLY A 87 -22.46 -33.50 -30.72
C GLY A 87 -21.63 -33.83 -31.98
N LYS A 88 -21.75 -33.06 -33.07
CA LYS A 88 -20.88 -33.24 -34.24
C LYS A 88 -19.52 -32.57 -34.00
N SER A 89 -18.42 -33.18 -34.47
CA SER A 89 -17.04 -32.65 -34.42
C SER A 89 -16.87 -31.25 -35.08
N LYS A 90 -17.89 -30.77 -35.81
CA LYS A 90 -17.96 -29.43 -36.42
C LYS A 90 -18.69 -28.38 -35.58
N ALA A 91 -19.12 -28.71 -34.36
CA ALA A 91 -19.81 -27.78 -33.47
C ALA A 91 -18.90 -26.58 -33.12
N GLY A 92 -19.46 -25.37 -33.24
CA GLY A 92 -18.79 -24.13 -32.85
C GLY A 92 -17.86 -23.50 -33.87
N ARG A 93 -17.86 -24.00 -35.11
CA ARG A 93 -17.11 -23.38 -36.23
C ARG A 93 -17.94 -22.36 -37.02
N VAL A 94 -19.20 -22.14 -36.66
CA VAL A 94 -20.11 -21.29 -37.44
C VAL A 94 -20.23 -19.94 -36.75
N LEU A 95 -19.80 -18.88 -37.44
CA LEU A 95 -20.10 -17.51 -37.08
C LEU A 95 -21.44 -17.14 -37.71
N SER A 96 -22.44 -16.89 -36.88
CA SER A 96 -23.76 -16.42 -37.30
C SER A 96 -23.83 -14.90 -37.23
N VAL A 97 -24.50 -14.31 -38.20
CA VAL A 97 -24.69 -12.86 -38.31
C VAL A 97 -26.17 -12.56 -38.53
N TRP A 98 -26.68 -11.68 -37.69
CA TRP A 98 -28.02 -11.09 -37.84
C TRP A 98 -27.86 -9.63 -38.21
N SER A 99 -28.47 -9.20 -39.30
CA SER A 99 -28.33 -7.83 -39.83
C SER A 99 -29.69 -7.17 -40.03
N TRP A 100 -29.85 -5.95 -39.55
CA TRP A 100 -31.07 -5.14 -39.76
C TRP A 100 -30.71 -3.63 -39.86
N PRO A 101 -31.54 -2.82 -40.52
CA PRO A 101 -31.31 -1.37 -40.60
C PRO A 101 -31.32 -0.69 -39.22
N VAL A 102 -30.50 0.34 -38.99
CA VAL A 102 -30.54 1.11 -37.71
C VAL A 102 -31.93 1.70 -37.44
N GLU A 103 -32.67 2.06 -38.48
CA GLU A 103 -33.98 2.72 -38.40
C GLU A 103 -35.16 1.75 -38.18
N SER A 104 -34.99 0.45 -38.46
CA SER A 104 -36.07 -0.54 -38.35
C SER A 104 -35.56 -1.88 -37.82
N SER A 105 -36.23 -2.40 -36.80
CA SER A 105 -35.91 -3.70 -36.19
C SER A 105 -36.74 -4.86 -36.75
N GLU A 106 -37.65 -4.61 -37.70
CA GLU A 106 -38.61 -5.62 -38.19
C GLU A 106 -37.98 -6.58 -39.23
N ASP A 107 -36.99 -6.11 -40.00
CA ASP A 107 -36.37 -6.87 -41.10
C ASP A 107 -35.00 -7.46 -40.71
N VAL A 108 -35.00 -8.51 -39.88
CA VAL A 108 -33.76 -9.19 -39.47
C VAL A 108 -33.35 -10.24 -40.52
N SER A 109 -32.27 -9.96 -41.24
CA SER A 109 -31.62 -10.92 -42.15
C SER A 109 -30.63 -11.82 -41.41
N TYR A 110 -30.53 -13.09 -41.81
CA TYR A 110 -29.61 -14.06 -41.21
C TYR A 110 -28.62 -14.59 -42.25
N SER A 111 -27.34 -14.56 -41.90
CA SER A 111 -26.25 -15.13 -42.69
C SER A 111 -25.24 -15.84 -41.78
N HIS A 112 -24.37 -16.66 -42.35
CA HIS A 112 -23.36 -17.37 -41.59
C HIS A 112 -22.12 -17.68 -42.42
N ILE A 113 -20.97 -17.78 -41.75
CA ILE A 113 -19.72 -18.27 -42.32
C ILE A 113 -19.17 -19.40 -41.44
N LYS A 114 -18.54 -20.37 -42.08
CA LYS A 114 -17.88 -21.49 -41.41
C LYS A 114 -16.36 -21.28 -41.37
N MET A 115 -15.80 -21.37 -40.18
CA MET A 115 -14.36 -21.29 -39.90
C MET A 115 -13.70 -22.66 -39.90
N ASP A 116 -12.37 -22.67 -39.97
CA ASP A 116 -11.57 -23.89 -40.00
C ASP A 116 -11.52 -24.57 -38.63
N SER A 117 -11.45 -23.78 -37.56
CA SER A 117 -11.43 -24.24 -36.16
C SER A 117 -12.63 -23.67 -35.38
N ARG A 118 -12.80 -24.11 -34.14
CA ARG A 118 -13.86 -23.63 -33.25
C ARG A 118 -13.58 -22.20 -32.80
N ILE A 119 -14.61 -21.38 -32.80
CA ILE A 119 -14.50 -19.96 -32.44
C ILE A 119 -14.49 -19.86 -30.91
N SER A 120 -13.43 -19.26 -30.37
CA SER A 120 -13.28 -18.97 -28.94
C SER A 120 -13.95 -17.66 -28.56
N CYS A 121 -13.79 -16.62 -29.37
CA CYS A 121 -14.35 -15.29 -29.10
C CYS A 121 -14.43 -14.43 -30.36
N VAL A 122 -15.29 -13.41 -30.28
CA VAL A 122 -15.56 -12.46 -31.37
C VAL A 122 -15.41 -11.06 -30.82
N HIS A 123 -14.63 -10.22 -31.50
CA HIS A 123 -14.33 -8.86 -31.08
C HIS A 123 -14.62 -7.85 -32.17
N THR A 124 -14.93 -6.63 -31.77
CA THR A 124 -15.30 -5.56 -32.69
C THR A 124 -14.31 -4.42 -32.59
N LEU A 125 -14.13 -3.71 -33.70
CA LEU A 125 -13.18 -2.62 -33.83
C LEU A 125 -13.96 -1.31 -34.06
N SER A 126 -13.61 -0.25 -33.34
CA SER A 126 -14.47 0.93 -33.21
C SER A 126 -14.59 1.74 -34.49
N GLU A 127 -13.64 1.59 -35.42
CA GLU A 127 -13.47 2.46 -36.58
C GLU A 127 -13.53 1.69 -37.91
N SER A 128 -13.97 0.43 -37.91
CA SER A 128 -13.86 -0.42 -39.09
C SER A 128 -15.03 -1.36 -39.31
N ASP A 129 -15.33 -1.62 -40.59
CA ASP A 129 -16.39 -2.54 -41.03
C ASP A 129 -16.06 -4.03 -40.94
N TYR A 130 -15.04 -4.39 -40.16
CA TYR A 130 -14.61 -5.76 -39.97
C TYR A 130 -14.61 -6.16 -38.48
N VAL A 131 -14.78 -7.46 -38.28
CA VAL A 131 -14.85 -8.14 -36.98
C VAL A 131 -13.67 -9.08 -36.87
N LEU A 132 -13.14 -9.20 -35.66
CA LEU A 132 -12.04 -10.11 -35.35
C LEU A 132 -12.62 -11.38 -34.74
N VAL A 133 -12.19 -12.52 -35.28
CA VAL A 133 -12.60 -13.83 -34.80
C VAL A 133 -11.35 -14.54 -34.30
N VAL A 134 -11.37 -14.92 -33.02
CA VAL A 134 -10.28 -15.68 -32.40
C VAL A 134 -10.74 -17.14 -32.27
N LEU A 135 -9.93 -18.04 -32.81
CA LEU A 135 -10.18 -19.48 -32.80
C LEU A 135 -9.53 -20.14 -31.56
N GLU A 136 -9.99 -21.33 -31.19
CA GLU A 136 -9.50 -22.07 -30.01
C GLU A 136 -8.01 -22.42 -30.08
N ASP A 137 -7.43 -22.50 -31.28
CA ASP A 137 -6.00 -22.76 -31.50
C ASP A 137 -5.13 -21.50 -31.38
N GLY A 138 -5.74 -20.33 -31.12
CA GLY A 138 -5.07 -19.04 -31.05
C GLY A 138 -4.99 -18.27 -32.37
N THR A 139 -5.51 -18.83 -33.47
CA THR A 139 -5.55 -18.17 -34.78
C THR A 139 -6.52 -17.01 -34.75
N VAL A 140 -6.11 -15.88 -35.32
CA VAL A 140 -6.95 -14.69 -35.45
C VAL A 140 -7.31 -14.47 -36.92
N SER A 141 -8.59 -14.30 -37.20
CA SER A 141 -9.11 -14.00 -38.53
C SER A 141 -9.84 -12.66 -38.54
N VAL A 142 -9.64 -11.87 -39.59
CA VAL A 142 -10.41 -10.65 -39.88
C VAL A 142 -11.52 -11.00 -40.85
N VAL A 143 -12.76 -10.71 -40.46
CA VAL A 143 -13.96 -11.00 -41.26
C VAL A 143 -14.65 -9.68 -41.61
N SER A 144 -14.92 -9.45 -42.88
CA SER A 144 -15.65 -8.27 -43.35
C SER A 144 -17.13 -8.33 -42.98
N SER A 145 -17.82 -7.20 -43.11
CA SER A 145 -19.29 -7.10 -43.02
C SER A 145 -20.04 -7.98 -44.04
N SER A 146 -19.40 -8.32 -45.16
CA SER A 146 -19.91 -9.23 -46.19
C SER A 146 -19.66 -10.71 -45.90
N LEU A 147 -19.12 -11.04 -44.71
CA LEU A 147 -18.70 -12.39 -44.33
C LEU A 147 -17.56 -12.97 -45.17
N GLU A 148 -16.68 -12.12 -45.70
CA GLU A 148 -15.46 -12.57 -46.36
C GLU A 148 -14.29 -12.53 -45.38
N VAL A 149 -13.47 -13.60 -45.36
CA VAL A 149 -12.27 -13.64 -44.54
C VAL A 149 -11.17 -12.86 -45.25
N LEU A 150 -10.88 -11.66 -44.77
CA LEU A 150 -9.89 -10.75 -45.35
C LEU A 150 -8.45 -11.22 -45.08
N GLY A 151 -8.24 -11.86 -43.93
CA GLY A 151 -6.94 -12.36 -43.52
C GLY A 151 -7.05 -13.30 -42.33
N THR A 152 -6.14 -14.27 -42.25
CA THR A 152 -6.03 -15.20 -41.14
C THR A 152 -4.57 -15.31 -40.76
N MET A 153 -4.27 -15.17 -39.47
CA MET A 153 -2.93 -15.26 -38.93
C MET A 153 -2.90 -16.34 -37.83
N PRO A 154 -2.21 -17.47 -38.07
CA PRO A 154 -1.99 -18.45 -37.01
C PRO A 154 -1.02 -17.89 -35.96
N PRO A 155 -1.10 -18.38 -34.71
CA PRO A 155 -0.14 -17.96 -33.70
C PRO A 155 1.26 -18.46 -34.02
N PRO A 156 2.32 -17.75 -33.61
CA PRO A 156 3.70 -18.23 -33.74
C PRO A 156 3.91 -19.59 -33.07
N ARG A 157 3.11 -19.88 -32.04
CA ARG A 157 3.06 -21.16 -31.31
C ARG A 157 1.63 -21.66 -31.27
N SER A 158 1.42 -22.93 -31.61
CA SER A 158 0.12 -23.57 -31.46
C SER A 158 -0.33 -23.54 -30.00
N LEU A 159 -1.46 -22.88 -29.73
CA LEU A 159 -2.07 -22.90 -28.40
C LEU A 159 -2.92 -24.18 -28.26
N ASP A 160 -2.84 -24.82 -27.10
CA ASP A 160 -3.70 -25.95 -26.75
C ASP A 160 -5.13 -25.51 -26.40
N GLY A 161 -5.30 -24.21 -26.14
CA GLY A 161 -6.58 -23.57 -25.85
C GLY A 161 -6.41 -22.09 -25.53
N VAL A 162 -7.46 -21.32 -25.78
CA VAL A 162 -7.54 -19.89 -25.44
C VAL A 162 -8.35 -19.73 -24.15
N PHE A 163 -7.80 -18.99 -23.18
CA PHE A 163 -8.50 -18.62 -21.97
C PHE A 163 -9.44 -17.45 -22.22
N ASP A 164 -8.89 -16.38 -22.79
CA ASP A 164 -9.62 -15.16 -23.13
C ASP A 164 -8.83 -14.34 -24.17
N SER A 165 -9.46 -13.32 -24.74
CA SER A 165 -8.77 -12.34 -25.58
C SER A 165 -9.40 -10.96 -25.47
N TRP A 166 -8.60 -9.93 -25.73
CA TRP A 166 -9.00 -8.53 -25.58
C TRP A 166 -8.51 -7.69 -26.76
N VAL A 167 -9.22 -6.61 -27.05
CA VAL A 167 -8.81 -5.62 -28.05
C VAL A 167 -8.35 -4.36 -27.34
N LEU A 168 -7.08 -4.03 -27.47
CA LEU A 168 -6.46 -2.84 -26.91
C LEU A 168 -6.34 -1.74 -27.96
N HIS A 169 -6.81 -0.55 -27.61
CA HIS A 169 -6.68 0.63 -28.46
C HIS A 169 -5.49 1.49 -27.99
N GLY A 170 -4.54 1.77 -28.89
CA GLY A 170 -3.44 2.70 -28.62
C GLY A 170 -2.20 2.08 -27.95
N PHE A 171 -2.15 0.76 -27.76
CA PHE A 171 -1.00 0.07 -27.14
C PHE A 171 0.33 0.25 -27.91
N VAL A 172 0.27 0.32 -29.26
CA VAL A 172 1.45 0.51 -30.15
C VAL A 172 1.13 1.45 -31.32
N SER A 173 0.37 2.53 -31.06
CA SER A 173 -0.18 3.42 -32.10
C SER A 173 -1.14 2.73 -33.10
N SER A 174 -1.45 1.44 -32.90
CA SER A 174 -2.44 0.66 -33.64
C SER A 174 -3.38 -0.07 -32.69
N THR A 175 -4.44 -0.65 -33.23
CA THR A 175 -5.29 -1.57 -32.46
C THR A 175 -4.61 -2.93 -32.38
N VAL A 176 -4.55 -3.50 -31.17
CA VAL A 176 -3.89 -4.78 -30.89
C VAL A 176 -4.91 -5.76 -30.32
N VAL A 177 -4.89 -6.99 -30.81
CA VAL A 177 -5.62 -8.12 -30.24
C VAL A 177 -4.66 -8.91 -29.38
N LEU A 178 -4.93 -9.01 -28.09
CA LEU A 178 -4.22 -9.88 -27.17
C LEU A 178 -4.97 -11.19 -27.03
N VAL A 179 -4.31 -12.30 -27.34
CA VAL A 179 -4.82 -13.65 -27.13
C VAL A 179 -4.06 -14.27 -25.96
N PHE A 180 -4.78 -14.59 -24.89
CA PHE A 180 -4.24 -15.29 -23.73
C PHE A 180 -4.64 -16.75 -23.78
N GLY A 181 -3.66 -17.65 -23.80
CA GLY A 181 -3.91 -19.06 -23.95
C GLY A 181 -2.86 -19.94 -23.28
N ARG A 182 -3.04 -21.23 -23.46
CA ARG A 182 -2.21 -22.28 -22.85
C ARG A 182 -1.33 -22.93 -23.91
N VAL A 183 -0.07 -23.16 -23.54
CA VAL A 183 0.85 -24.06 -24.25
C VAL A 183 1.40 -25.02 -23.22
N GLN A 184 1.01 -26.29 -23.30
CA GLN A 184 1.26 -27.31 -22.28
C GLN A 184 0.68 -26.89 -20.93
N ASP A 185 1.52 -26.68 -19.91
CA ASP A 185 1.13 -26.21 -18.57
C ASP A 185 1.45 -24.73 -18.34
N LYS A 186 1.88 -24.01 -19.38
CA LYS A 186 2.32 -22.62 -19.29
C LYS A 186 1.32 -21.66 -19.93
N ALA A 187 1.20 -20.47 -19.34
CA ALA A 187 0.34 -19.43 -19.83
C ALA A 187 1.11 -18.46 -20.76
N TRP A 188 0.54 -18.19 -21.94
CA TRP A 188 1.15 -17.38 -22.99
C TRP A 188 0.20 -16.27 -23.44
N VAL A 189 0.77 -15.11 -23.70
CA VAL A 189 0.07 -13.98 -24.33
C VAL A 189 0.69 -13.72 -25.69
N VAL A 190 -0.15 -13.67 -26.72
CA VAL A 190 0.22 -13.34 -28.10
C VAL A 190 -0.49 -12.07 -28.51
N ALA A 191 0.25 -11.11 -29.05
CA ALA A 191 -0.26 -9.82 -29.51
C ALA A 191 -0.27 -9.75 -31.04
N TYR A 192 -1.43 -9.43 -31.62
CA TYR A 192 -1.60 -9.21 -33.05
C TYR A 192 -1.98 -7.76 -33.32
N GLY A 193 -1.23 -7.07 -34.16
CA GLY A 193 -1.55 -5.74 -34.64
C GLY A 193 -2.51 -5.82 -35.82
N VAL A 194 -3.53 -4.96 -35.82
CA VAL A 194 -4.49 -4.83 -36.91
C VAL A 194 -4.31 -3.46 -37.55
N LYS A 195 -3.96 -3.42 -38.83
CA LYS A 195 -3.83 -2.18 -39.60
C LYS A 195 -4.45 -2.37 -40.97
N ASP A 196 -5.47 -1.56 -41.28
CA ASP A 196 -6.17 -1.58 -42.58
C ASP A 196 -6.66 -2.97 -42.99
N GLY A 197 -7.20 -3.73 -42.03
CA GLY A 197 -7.65 -5.12 -42.23
C GLY A 197 -6.53 -6.18 -42.34
N ALA A 198 -5.26 -5.77 -42.40
CA ALA A 198 -4.12 -6.68 -42.37
C ALA A 198 -3.69 -6.99 -40.93
N LEU A 199 -3.46 -8.29 -40.67
CA LEU A 199 -2.92 -8.80 -39.42
C LEU A 199 -1.39 -8.88 -39.49
N HIS A 200 -0.73 -8.55 -38.40
CA HIS A 200 0.69 -8.84 -38.17
C HIS A 200 0.92 -9.22 -36.72
N VAL A 201 1.92 -10.05 -36.45
CA VAL A 201 2.29 -10.40 -35.06
C VAL A 201 3.14 -9.27 -34.48
N VAL A 202 2.73 -8.74 -33.34
CA VAL A 202 3.45 -7.72 -32.58
C VAL A 202 4.48 -8.38 -31.65
N GLY A 203 4.09 -9.48 -31.01
CA GLY A 203 4.98 -10.24 -30.13
C GLY A 203 4.27 -11.34 -29.35
N GLU A 204 5.05 -12.13 -28.62
CA GLU A 204 4.58 -13.16 -27.71
C GLU A 204 5.38 -13.11 -26.40
N ALA A 205 4.74 -13.41 -25.28
CA ALA A 205 5.39 -13.49 -23.98
C ALA A 205 4.84 -14.66 -23.15
N GLU A 206 5.76 -15.41 -22.52
CA GLU A 206 5.43 -16.35 -21.45
C GLU A 206 5.17 -15.57 -20.16
N LEU A 207 4.05 -15.84 -19.50
CA LEU A 207 3.80 -15.33 -18.16
C LEU A 207 4.52 -16.24 -17.16
N LYS A 208 5.66 -15.77 -16.66
CA LYS A 208 6.44 -16.51 -15.64
C LYS A 208 5.59 -16.74 -14.39
N ASP A 209 5.76 -17.92 -13.80
CA ASP A 209 5.09 -18.34 -12.57
C ASP A 209 3.55 -18.46 -12.66
N VAL A 210 3.01 -18.50 -13.89
CA VAL A 210 1.59 -18.78 -14.13
C VAL A 210 1.40 -20.23 -14.57
N ASP A 211 0.84 -21.05 -13.67
CA ASP A 211 0.35 -22.38 -14.00
C ASP A 211 -1.00 -22.27 -14.71
N ALA A 212 -1.03 -22.64 -15.99
CA ALA A 212 -2.21 -22.55 -16.83
C ALA A 212 -3.37 -23.43 -16.34
N SER A 213 -3.09 -24.51 -15.58
CA SER A 213 -4.13 -25.40 -15.04
C SER A 213 -4.92 -24.78 -13.89
N LEU A 214 -4.34 -23.77 -13.21
CA LEU A 214 -4.94 -23.11 -12.06
C LEU A 214 -5.68 -21.82 -12.41
N VAL A 215 -5.58 -21.33 -13.65
CA VAL A 215 -6.23 -20.09 -14.10
C VAL A 215 -7.74 -20.27 -14.13
N THR A 216 -8.47 -19.41 -13.40
CA THR A 216 -9.94 -19.38 -13.38
C THR A 216 -10.52 -18.19 -14.12
N GLY A 217 -9.77 -17.09 -14.24
CA GLY A 217 -10.18 -15.92 -14.99
C GLY A 217 -9.00 -15.01 -15.30
N ALA A 218 -9.16 -14.17 -16.32
CA ALA A 218 -8.19 -13.15 -16.66
C ALA A 218 -8.89 -11.91 -17.19
N SER A 219 -8.24 -10.75 -17.09
CA SER A 219 -8.74 -9.52 -17.70
C SER A 219 -7.59 -8.57 -17.99
N CYS A 220 -7.63 -7.89 -19.14
CA CYS A 220 -6.61 -6.93 -19.54
C CYS A 220 -7.20 -5.52 -19.66
N SER A 221 -6.52 -4.52 -19.10
CA SER A 221 -6.88 -3.10 -19.33
C SER A 221 -6.37 -2.62 -20.68
N ASP A 222 -6.99 -1.55 -21.20
CA ASP A 222 -6.59 -0.88 -22.45
C ASP A 222 -5.13 -0.40 -22.44
N GLU A 223 -4.56 -0.16 -21.25
CA GLU A 223 -3.18 0.27 -21.04
C GLU A 223 -2.18 -0.90 -20.98
N GLY A 224 -2.64 -2.14 -21.11
CA GLY A 224 -1.79 -3.33 -21.08
C GLY A 224 -1.52 -3.90 -19.70
N TYR A 225 -2.37 -3.62 -18.70
CA TYR A 225 -2.30 -4.32 -17.41
C TYR A 225 -3.15 -5.59 -17.46
N LEU A 226 -2.50 -6.74 -17.48
CA LEU A 226 -3.14 -8.05 -17.47
C LEU A 226 -3.24 -8.57 -16.04
N SER A 227 -4.45 -8.86 -15.57
CA SER A 227 -4.72 -9.49 -14.28
C SER A 227 -5.15 -10.94 -14.49
N VAL A 228 -4.49 -11.88 -13.79
CA VAL A 228 -4.76 -13.32 -13.86
C VAL A 228 -5.19 -13.79 -12.49
N LEU A 229 -6.37 -14.39 -12.42
CA LEU A 229 -7.00 -14.94 -11.22
C LEU A 229 -6.85 -16.47 -11.21
N TYR A 230 -6.39 -17.02 -10.09
CA TYR A 230 -6.23 -18.45 -9.87
C TYR A 230 -7.38 -19.04 -9.06
N SER A 231 -7.56 -20.36 -9.16
CA SER A 231 -8.49 -21.16 -8.35
C SER A 231 -8.23 -21.08 -6.85
N THR A 232 -7.02 -20.68 -6.43
CA THR A 232 -6.63 -20.47 -5.04
C THR A 232 -7.12 -19.14 -4.46
N GLY A 233 -7.72 -18.26 -5.28
CA GLY A 233 -8.05 -16.88 -4.91
C GLY A 233 -6.85 -15.93 -4.97
N LEU A 234 -5.72 -16.37 -5.52
CA LEU A 234 -4.59 -15.51 -5.84
C LEU A 234 -4.90 -14.70 -7.11
N CYS A 235 -4.49 -13.44 -7.16
CA CYS A 235 -4.52 -12.61 -8.36
C CYS A 235 -3.14 -12.02 -8.59
N THR A 236 -2.53 -12.38 -9.72
CA THR A 236 -1.24 -11.84 -10.18
C THR A 236 -1.50 -10.85 -11.30
N THR A 237 -0.78 -9.74 -11.30
CA THR A 237 -0.89 -8.73 -12.35
C THR A 237 0.42 -8.58 -13.11
N PHE A 238 0.30 -8.30 -14.39
CA PHE A 238 1.40 -8.17 -15.33
C PHE A 238 1.24 -6.87 -16.10
N THR A 239 2.35 -6.17 -16.31
CA THR A 239 2.41 -5.06 -17.25
C THR A 239 2.99 -5.55 -18.57
N LEU A 240 2.24 -5.32 -19.65
CA LEU A 240 2.67 -5.63 -21.00
C LEU A 240 3.32 -4.39 -21.59
N SER A 241 4.56 -4.51 -22.04
CA SER A 241 5.24 -3.50 -22.86
C SER A 241 5.25 -3.94 -24.32
N SER A 242 5.22 -3.00 -25.26
CA SER A 242 5.19 -3.31 -26.70
C SER A 242 6.55 -3.34 -27.38
N ASN A 243 7.62 -2.84 -26.74
CA ASN A 243 8.91 -2.72 -27.39
C ASN A 243 10.12 -2.86 -26.43
N PRO A 244 10.72 -4.06 -26.29
CA PRO A 244 10.25 -5.37 -26.80
C PRO A 244 8.97 -5.83 -26.11
N PHE A 245 8.23 -6.77 -26.73
CA PHE A 245 7.05 -7.36 -26.10
C PHE A 245 7.45 -8.17 -24.87
N VAL A 246 7.27 -7.58 -23.68
CA VAL A 246 7.71 -8.16 -22.40
C VAL A 246 6.56 -8.07 -21.41
N SER A 247 6.40 -9.14 -20.65
CA SER A 247 5.53 -9.19 -19.48
C SER A 247 6.37 -9.06 -18.22
N THR A 248 6.05 -8.06 -17.40
CA THR A 248 6.66 -7.88 -16.07
C THR A 248 5.61 -8.09 -15.00
N ALA A 249 5.84 -9.05 -14.11
CA ALA A 249 4.96 -9.30 -12.97
C ALA A 249 5.04 -8.14 -11.96
N SER A 250 3.89 -7.77 -11.40
CA SER A 250 3.81 -6.88 -10.25
C SER A 250 4.43 -7.55 -9.02
N PRO A 251 5.16 -6.82 -8.16
CA PRO A 251 5.90 -7.40 -7.04
C PRO A 251 5.03 -7.99 -5.92
N SER A 252 3.74 -7.66 -5.86
CA SER A 252 2.85 -8.08 -4.76
C SER A 252 1.55 -8.68 -5.30
N PRO A 253 1.44 -10.01 -5.39
CA PRO A 253 0.19 -10.65 -5.77
C PRO A 253 -0.86 -10.48 -4.66
N LEU A 254 -2.12 -10.35 -5.05
CA LEU A 254 -3.23 -10.18 -4.11
C LEU A 254 -3.83 -11.55 -3.80
N HIS A 255 -3.75 -11.99 -2.55
CA HIS A 255 -4.39 -13.24 -2.12
C HIS A 255 -5.67 -12.93 -1.36
N PHE A 256 -6.82 -13.24 -1.98
CA PHE A 256 -8.12 -12.90 -1.41
C PHE A 256 -8.61 -13.95 -0.41
N GLN A 257 -9.17 -13.48 0.72
CA GLN A 257 -9.88 -14.29 1.71
C GLN A 257 -11.31 -13.78 1.94
N GLY A 258 -12.16 -14.59 2.55
CA GLY A 258 -13.55 -14.25 2.83
C GLY A 258 -14.47 -14.29 1.60
N LEU A 259 -13.95 -14.65 0.43
CA LEU A 259 -14.69 -14.89 -0.81
C LEU A 259 -14.57 -16.36 -1.23
N VAL A 260 -15.63 -16.89 -1.85
CA VAL A 260 -15.65 -18.26 -2.38
C VAL A 260 -14.87 -18.29 -3.70
N PRO A 261 -13.73 -19.01 -3.79
CA PRO A 261 -12.84 -18.95 -4.96
C PRO A 261 -13.51 -19.34 -6.29
N SER A 262 -14.46 -20.29 -6.25
CA SER A 262 -15.20 -20.74 -7.43
C SER A 262 -16.19 -19.73 -8.00
N SER A 263 -16.49 -18.66 -7.24
CA SER A 263 -17.41 -17.60 -7.63
C SER A 263 -16.69 -16.29 -7.99
N LEU A 264 -15.36 -16.29 -7.98
CA LEU A 264 -14.58 -15.09 -8.22
C LEU A 264 -14.51 -14.75 -9.71
N ALA A 265 -14.73 -13.47 -10.01
CA ALA A 265 -14.56 -12.90 -11.32
C ALA A 265 -13.74 -11.61 -11.23
N VAL A 266 -12.87 -11.39 -12.22
CA VAL A 266 -12.00 -10.21 -12.31
C VAL A 266 -12.28 -9.45 -13.60
N HIS A 267 -12.29 -8.12 -13.52
CA HIS A 267 -12.39 -7.24 -14.67
C HIS A 267 -11.46 -6.04 -14.50
N ALA A 268 -10.55 -5.84 -15.44
CA ALA A 268 -9.68 -4.68 -15.48
C ALA A 268 -10.50 -3.44 -15.90
N LEU A 269 -10.28 -2.31 -15.23
CA LEU A 269 -10.89 -1.03 -15.59
C LEU A 269 -9.88 -0.23 -16.42
N THR A 270 -9.22 0.74 -15.81
CA THR A 270 -8.24 1.63 -16.45
C THR A 270 -6.93 1.60 -15.66
N GLY A 271 -5.79 1.58 -16.36
CA GLY A 271 -4.47 1.45 -15.74
C GLY A 271 -4.35 0.22 -14.85
N SER A 272 -3.87 0.42 -13.62
CA SER A 272 -3.66 -0.62 -12.59
C SER A 272 -4.92 -1.01 -11.79
N THR A 273 -6.08 -0.44 -12.12
CA THR A 273 -7.31 -0.66 -11.36
C THR A 273 -8.09 -1.87 -11.87
N LEU A 274 -8.54 -2.73 -10.95
CA LEU A 274 -9.41 -3.86 -11.25
C LEU A 274 -10.66 -3.84 -10.38
N VAL A 275 -11.73 -4.45 -10.89
CA VAL A 275 -12.89 -4.86 -10.10
C VAL A 275 -12.84 -6.36 -9.92
N LEU A 276 -13.06 -6.78 -8.69
CA LEU A 276 -13.26 -8.17 -8.32
C LEU A 276 -14.67 -8.34 -7.78
N ALA A 277 -15.38 -9.34 -8.28
CA ALA A 277 -16.69 -9.74 -7.81
C ALA A 277 -16.63 -11.17 -7.27
N GLY A 278 -17.27 -11.40 -6.14
CA GLY A 278 -17.30 -12.72 -5.50
C GLY A 278 -18.46 -12.85 -4.54
N THR A 279 -18.82 -14.09 -4.22
CA THR A 279 -19.70 -14.35 -3.08
C THR A 279 -18.89 -14.45 -1.79
N THR A 280 -19.41 -13.88 -0.70
CA THR A 280 -18.78 -13.96 0.61
C THR A 280 -18.98 -15.34 1.23
N THR A 281 -18.04 -15.78 2.05
CA THR A 281 -18.16 -17.04 2.82
C THR A 281 -19.10 -16.92 4.03
N ALA A 282 -19.73 -15.76 4.24
CA ALA A 282 -20.66 -15.52 5.34
C ALA A 282 -21.99 -16.24 5.10
N SER A 283 -22.71 -16.55 6.18
CA SER A 283 -24.09 -17.06 6.12
C SER A 283 -25.05 -15.97 6.60
N PRO A 284 -25.95 -15.44 5.75
CA PRO A 284 -26.17 -15.78 4.34
C PRO A 284 -25.08 -15.20 3.40
N PRO A 285 -24.83 -15.84 2.24
CA PRO A 285 -23.86 -15.36 1.26
C PRO A 285 -24.29 -14.02 0.69
N LYS A 286 -23.32 -13.11 0.52
CA LYS A 286 -23.53 -11.77 -0.05
C LYS A 286 -22.62 -11.57 -1.26
N LEU A 287 -23.01 -10.70 -2.17
CA LEU A 287 -22.19 -10.30 -3.31
C LEU A 287 -21.26 -9.19 -2.83
N ALA A 288 -19.96 -9.43 -2.89
CA ALA A 288 -18.94 -8.43 -2.66
C ALA A 288 -18.37 -7.95 -4.00
N LEU A 289 -18.35 -6.63 -4.18
CA LEU A 289 -17.71 -5.93 -5.29
C LEU A 289 -16.58 -5.09 -4.72
N LEU A 290 -15.36 -5.39 -5.13
CA LEU A 290 -14.14 -4.78 -4.64
C LEU A 290 -13.41 -4.09 -5.79
N VAL A 291 -13.13 -2.79 -5.66
CA VAL A 291 -12.28 -2.06 -6.61
C VAL A 291 -10.89 -1.96 -6.00
N TRP A 292 -9.90 -2.55 -6.65
CA TRP A 292 -8.52 -2.60 -6.20
C TRP A 292 -7.62 -1.80 -7.13
N ASP A 293 -6.61 -1.17 -6.54
CA ASP A 293 -5.41 -0.76 -7.26
C ASP A 293 -4.32 -1.83 -7.06
N THR A 294 -3.90 -2.43 -8.16
CA THR A 294 -2.93 -3.53 -8.16
C THR A 294 -1.48 -3.04 -8.09
N GLN A 295 -1.22 -1.77 -8.41
CA GLN A 295 0.10 -1.17 -8.29
C GLN A 295 0.44 -0.85 -6.84
N TYR A 296 -0.55 -0.35 -6.08
CA TYR A 296 -0.38 -0.02 -4.66
C TYR A 296 -0.92 -1.08 -3.70
N SER A 297 -1.54 -2.14 -4.22
CA SER A 297 -2.23 -3.17 -3.43
C SER A 297 -3.25 -2.59 -2.44
N THR A 298 -4.02 -1.60 -2.88
CA THR A 298 -4.99 -0.88 -2.04
C THR A 298 -6.42 -1.11 -2.51
N LEU A 299 -7.34 -1.29 -1.55
CA LEU A 299 -8.77 -1.36 -1.83
C LEU A 299 -9.32 0.06 -1.94
N LEU A 300 -9.69 0.47 -3.16
CA LEU A 300 -10.21 1.80 -3.43
C LEU A 300 -11.68 1.94 -3.04
N ALA A 301 -12.47 0.88 -3.22
CA ALA A 301 -13.88 0.87 -2.86
C ALA A 301 -14.40 -0.54 -2.63
N GLU A 302 -15.39 -0.63 -1.75
CA GLU A 302 -16.09 -1.87 -1.43
C GLU A 302 -17.59 -1.64 -1.50
N ARG A 303 -18.31 -2.63 -2.01
CA ARG A 303 -19.77 -2.70 -1.92
C ARG A 303 -20.19 -4.14 -1.66
N ILE A 304 -20.97 -4.32 -0.59
CA ILE A 304 -21.62 -5.60 -0.28
C ILE A 304 -23.12 -5.45 -0.55
N ALA A 305 -23.68 -6.37 -1.33
CA ALA A 305 -25.11 -6.44 -1.64
C ALA A 305 -25.68 -7.83 -1.31
N PRO A 306 -26.94 -7.95 -0.87
CA PRO A 306 -27.58 -9.25 -0.69
C PRO A 306 -27.70 -9.97 -2.03
N LEU A 307 -27.54 -11.30 -2.04
CA LEU A 307 -27.83 -12.06 -3.26
C LEU A 307 -29.34 -11.98 -3.56
N PRO A 308 -29.73 -11.86 -4.84
CA PRO A 308 -31.13 -11.61 -5.24
C PRO A 308 -32.10 -12.77 -4.99
N SER A 309 -31.63 -13.91 -4.46
CA SER A 309 -32.40 -15.13 -4.14
C SER A 309 -31.57 -16.02 -3.18
N PRO A 310 -32.16 -16.94 -2.38
CA PRO A 310 -31.41 -17.97 -1.66
C PRO A 310 -30.77 -18.92 -2.68
N SER A 311 -29.64 -18.50 -3.20
CA SER A 311 -28.95 -19.11 -4.31
C SER A 311 -27.66 -19.73 -3.82
N ASP A 312 -27.28 -20.83 -4.47
CA ASP A 312 -26.09 -21.59 -4.11
C ASP A 312 -24.86 -20.66 -4.14
N PRO A 313 -24.06 -20.56 -3.06
CA PRO A 313 -22.84 -19.75 -3.05
C PRO A 313 -21.83 -20.13 -4.15
N THR A 314 -21.99 -21.28 -4.80
CA THR A 314 -21.14 -21.71 -5.92
C THR A 314 -21.58 -21.20 -7.29
N LEU A 315 -22.57 -20.30 -7.38
CA LEU A 315 -22.99 -19.76 -8.67
C LEU A 315 -21.83 -19.05 -9.38
N PRO A 316 -21.60 -19.33 -10.67
CA PRO A 316 -20.58 -18.64 -11.44
C PRO A 316 -20.97 -17.17 -11.58
N ILE A 317 -20.03 -16.30 -11.22
CA ILE A 317 -20.10 -14.87 -11.48
C ILE A 317 -19.23 -14.62 -12.71
N SER A 318 -19.72 -13.80 -13.63
CA SER A 318 -18.89 -13.26 -14.71
C SER A 318 -19.06 -11.76 -14.79
N LEU A 319 -17.95 -11.06 -14.98
CA LEU A 319 -17.91 -9.62 -15.18
C LEU A 319 -17.67 -9.33 -16.66
N SER A 320 -18.57 -8.56 -17.25
CA SER A 320 -18.48 -8.17 -18.65
C SER A 320 -18.66 -6.66 -18.79
N GLY A 321 -17.98 -6.08 -19.77
CA GLY A 321 -18.27 -4.73 -20.28
C GLY A 321 -18.15 -3.61 -19.25
N SER A 322 -16.97 -3.01 -19.16
CA SER A 322 -16.82 -1.64 -18.67
C SER A 322 -17.14 -0.67 -19.82
N THR A 323 -18.20 0.11 -19.70
CA THR A 323 -18.02 1.52 -20.06
C THR A 323 -17.23 2.13 -18.91
N ARG A 324 -16.46 3.21 -19.10
CA ARG A 324 -15.81 3.94 -17.98
C ARG A 324 -16.80 4.29 -16.84
N LYS A 325 -18.11 4.13 -17.07
CA LYS A 325 -19.21 4.50 -16.20
C LYS A 325 -20.07 3.34 -15.71
N ASN A 326 -20.03 2.15 -16.31
CA ASN A 326 -20.94 1.04 -15.97
C ASN A 326 -20.23 -0.32 -16.10
N LEU A 327 -20.53 -1.23 -15.17
CA LEU A 327 -20.08 -2.64 -15.17
C LEU A 327 -21.30 -3.56 -15.17
N SER A 328 -21.29 -4.56 -16.06
CA SER A 328 -22.29 -5.62 -16.04
C SER A 328 -21.80 -6.85 -15.30
N ILE A 329 -22.66 -7.39 -14.44
CA ILE A 329 -22.38 -8.53 -13.56
C ILE A 329 -23.43 -9.59 -13.90
N THR A 330 -22.99 -10.77 -14.31
CA THR A 330 -23.88 -11.92 -14.52
C THR A 330 -23.70 -12.89 -13.37
N ILE A 331 -24.79 -13.29 -12.73
CA ILE A 331 -24.81 -14.26 -11.62
C ILE A 331 -25.81 -15.34 -12.00
N GLY A 332 -25.32 -16.51 -12.42
CA GLY A 332 -26.18 -17.56 -12.97
C GLY A 332 -27.00 -17.06 -14.18
N SER A 333 -28.33 -17.08 -14.05
CA SER A 333 -29.27 -16.62 -15.09
C SER A 333 -29.75 -15.18 -14.90
N SER A 334 -29.15 -14.40 -14.00
CA SER A 334 -29.51 -13.00 -13.74
C SER A 334 -28.41 -12.04 -14.18
N VAL A 335 -28.81 -10.92 -14.79
CA VAL A 335 -27.90 -9.85 -15.23
C VAL A 335 -28.14 -8.60 -14.40
N PHE A 336 -27.07 -8.04 -13.86
CA PHE A 336 -27.05 -6.81 -13.08
C PHE A 336 -26.13 -5.79 -13.74
N THR A 337 -26.37 -4.52 -13.47
CA THR A 337 -25.48 -3.43 -13.83
C THR A 337 -25.23 -2.55 -12.63
N THR A 338 -24.00 -2.10 -12.47
CA THR A 338 -23.63 -1.11 -11.46
C THR A 338 -22.90 0.05 -12.12
N PRO A 339 -23.27 1.31 -11.83
CA PRO A 339 -22.47 2.43 -12.25
C PRO A 339 -21.13 2.44 -11.51
N LEU A 340 -20.06 2.71 -12.23
CA LEU A 340 -18.75 3.05 -11.69
C LEU A 340 -18.56 4.55 -11.84
N ALA A 341 -18.54 5.24 -10.71
CA ALA A 341 -17.96 6.57 -10.63
C ALA A 341 -16.43 6.40 -10.65
N ALA A 342 -15.87 6.05 -11.81
CA ALA A 342 -14.45 6.11 -12.03
C ALA A 342 -14.07 7.59 -12.15
N SER A 343 -13.33 8.11 -11.17
CA SER A 343 -12.57 9.33 -11.39
C SER A 343 -11.67 9.06 -12.58
N SER A 344 -11.81 9.81 -13.67
CA SER A 344 -11.02 9.65 -14.89
C SER A 344 -9.52 9.94 -14.73
N SER A 345 -9.04 10.01 -13.50
CA SER A 345 -7.66 10.26 -13.13
C SER A 345 -6.99 8.94 -12.78
N THR A 346 -5.83 8.70 -13.39
CA THR A 346 -4.82 7.76 -12.91
C THR A 346 -4.81 7.69 -11.38
N PRO A 347 -4.80 6.50 -10.77
CA PRO A 347 -4.76 6.39 -9.32
C PRO A 347 -3.53 7.13 -8.79
N THR A 348 -3.77 8.07 -7.88
CA THR A 348 -2.70 8.87 -7.27
C THR A 348 -2.32 8.27 -5.93
N ILE A 349 -1.06 8.46 -5.53
CA ILE A 349 -0.55 8.07 -4.20
C ILE A 349 -1.46 8.63 -3.09
N ALA A 350 -2.03 9.83 -3.26
CA ALA A 350 -3.00 10.41 -2.33
C ALA A 350 -4.25 9.53 -2.14
N SER A 351 -4.80 8.97 -3.23
CA SER A 351 -5.95 8.06 -3.16
C SER A 351 -5.60 6.73 -2.48
N ALA A 352 -4.38 6.21 -2.71
CA ALA A 352 -3.88 5.02 -2.04
C ALA A 352 -3.69 5.26 -0.52
N LEU A 353 -3.11 6.40 -0.13
CA LEU A 353 -2.88 6.75 1.28
C LEU A 353 -4.17 6.95 2.07
N VAL A 354 -5.20 7.56 1.46
CA VAL A 354 -6.52 7.70 2.09
C VAL A 354 -7.20 6.33 2.25
N ALA A 355 -7.07 5.46 1.25
CA ALA A 355 -7.67 4.12 1.24
C ALA A 355 -6.98 3.11 2.17
N GLN A 356 -5.70 3.31 2.50
CA GLN A 356 -4.95 2.44 3.42
C GLN A 356 -5.43 2.51 4.89
N SER A 357 -6.36 3.41 5.22
CA SER A 357 -6.68 3.74 6.62
C SER A 357 -7.56 2.75 7.39
N SER A 358 -8.13 1.68 6.80
CA SER A 358 -8.75 0.56 7.58
C SER A 358 -9.44 -0.56 6.79
N THR A 359 -9.83 -0.37 5.53
CA THR A 359 -10.84 -1.24 4.87
C THR A 359 -10.31 -2.47 4.13
N SER A 360 -9.06 -2.48 3.64
CA SER A 360 -8.54 -3.56 2.77
C SER A 360 -8.15 -4.85 3.49
N SER A 361 -7.87 -4.78 4.80
CA SER A 361 -7.11 -5.82 5.51
C SER A 361 -7.87 -7.12 5.78
N HIS A 362 -9.21 -7.10 5.77
CA HIS A 362 -10.02 -8.29 5.99
C HIS A 362 -10.21 -9.13 4.72
N TRP A 363 -10.01 -8.54 3.54
CA TRP A 363 -10.11 -9.23 2.24
C TRP A 363 -8.81 -9.86 1.79
N LEU A 364 -7.67 -9.52 2.39
CA LEU A 364 -6.37 -10.07 2.02
C LEU A 364 -5.86 -11.05 3.08
N VAL A 365 -5.31 -12.17 2.62
CA VAL A 365 -4.52 -13.06 3.48
C VAL A 365 -3.26 -12.31 3.92
N PRO A 366 -2.94 -12.27 5.23
CA PRO A 366 -1.68 -11.68 5.69
C PRO A 366 -0.50 -12.37 4.97
N PRO A 367 0.56 -11.62 4.63
CA PRO A 367 1.73 -12.22 3.99
C PRO A 367 2.23 -13.39 4.85
N GLN A 368 2.27 -14.59 4.26
CA GLN A 368 2.67 -15.79 4.99
C GLN A 368 4.13 -15.66 5.41
N ILE A 369 4.41 -16.02 6.66
CA ILE A 369 5.78 -16.16 7.16
C ILE A 369 6.29 -17.49 6.60
N GLU A 370 7.20 -17.44 5.62
CA GLU A 370 7.75 -18.62 4.94
C GLU A 370 8.50 -19.60 5.88
N ASP A 371 8.88 -19.13 7.07
CA ASP A 371 9.67 -19.88 8.04
C ASP A 371 8.78 -20.52 9.11
N GLU A 372 8.70 -21.86 9.10
CA GLU A 372 7.91 -22.67 10.04
C GLU A 372 8.26 -22.41 11.52
N THR A 373 9.53 -22.08 11.81
CA THR A 373 9.95 -21.82 13.20
C THR A 373 9.41 -20.49 13.70
N LYS A 374 9.34 -19.48 12.82
CA LYS A 374 8.81 -18.15 13.12
C LYS A 374 7.28 -18.16 13.22
N SER A 375 6.59 -18.89 12.35
CA SER A 375 5.14 -19.05 12.43
C SER A 375 4.71 -19.81 13.69
N ALA A 376 5.45 -20.87 14.07
CA ALA A 376 5.22 -21.59 15.33
C ALA A 376 5.41 -20.71 16.58
N LEU A 377 6.39 -19.79 16.56
CA LEU A 377 6.59 -18.83 17.65
C LEU A 377 5.42 -17.86 17.77
N VAL A 378 4.96 -17.29 16.66
CA VAL A 378 3.81 -16.36 16.64
C VAL A 378 2.56 -17.02 17.20
N GLU A 379 2.26 -18.25 16.77
CA GLU A 379 1.11 -19.00 17.31
C GLU A 379 1.25 -19.32 18.80
N ARG A 380 2.46 -19.62 19.26
CA ARG A 380 2.73 -19.86 20.68
C ARG A 380 2.50 -18.58 21.50
N ILE A 381 3.02 -17.44 21.06
CA ILE A 381 2.84 -16.14 21.73
C ILE A 381 1.35 -15.80 21.78
N ARG A 382 0.64 -15.92 20.65
CA ARG A 382 -0.81 -15.65 20.58
C ARG A 382 -1.59 -16.51 21.58
N ARG A 383 -1.30 -17.81 21.63
CA ARG A 383 -1.97 -18.74 22.56
C ARG A 383 -1.74 -18.38 24.02
N GLU A 384 -0.51 -18.04 24.39
CA GLU A 384 -0.18 -17.68 25.77
C GLU A 384 -0.77 -16.32 26.18
N VAL A 385 -0.78 -15.34 25.28
CA VAL A 385 -1.41 -14.03 25.52
C VAL A 385 -2.94 -14.19 25.65
N GLN A 386 -3.59 -14.97 24.78
CA GLN A 386 -5.02 -15.26 24.88
C GLN A 386 -5.39 -16.03 26.15
N ALA A 387 -4.49 -16.87 26.65
CA ALA A 387 -4.66 -17.56 27.93
C ALA A 387 -4.37 -16.68 29.16
N GLY A 388 -4.04 -15.40 28.97
CA GLY A 388 -3.71 -14.45 30.04
C GLY A 388 -2.33 -14.66 30.67
N ARG A 389 -1.45 -15.45 30.05
CA ARG A 389 -0.10 -15.77 30.54
C ARG A 389 0.97 -14.97 29.79
N ALA A 390 0.87 -13.65 29.81
CA ALA A 390 1.75 -12.74 29.09
C ALA A 390 3.26 -12.96 29.40
N ALA A 391 3.61 -13.21 30.67
CA ALA A 391 5.00 -13.48 31.06
C ALA A 391 5.58 -14.77 30.42
N GLN A 392 4.74 -15.77 30.13
CA GLN A 392 5.18 -16.98 29.44
C GLN A 392 5.38 -16.74 27.94
N ALA A 393 4.60 -15.83 27.35
CA ALA A 393 4.80 -15.36 25.98
C ALA A 393 6.14 -14.62 25.84
N ASP A 394 6.45 -13.72 26.77
CA ASP A 394 7.76 -13.04 26.84
C ASP A 394 8.90 -14.04 26.95
N ALA A 395 8.81 -15.00 27.87
CA ALA A 395 9.83 -16.03 28.05
C ALA A 395 10.02 -16.90 26.80
N ALA A 396 8.95 -17.22 26.06
CA ALA A 396 9.03 -17.98 24.81
C ALA A 396 9.76 -17.19 23.71
N PHE A 397 9.50 -15.88 23.60
CA PHE A 397 10.17 -15.00 22.66
C PHE A 397 11.67 -14.88 22.96
N PHE A 398 12.05 -14.57 24.20
CA PHE A 398 13.47 -14.41 24.54
C PHE A 398 14.27 -15.70 24.39
N ARG A 399 13.69 -16.87 24.71
CA ARG A 399 14.33 -18.17 24.43
C ARG A 399 14.57 -18.41 22.95
N TRP A 400 13.63 -18.01 22.09
CA TRP A 400 13.81 -18.11 20.64
C TRP A 400 14.92 -17.16 20.15
N VAL A 401 14.95 -15.93 20.66
CA VAL A 401 16.01 -14.95 20.36
C VAL A 401 17.39 -15.47 20.77
N GLU A 402 17.51 -16.06 21.97
CA GLU A 402 18.75 -16.68 22.47
C GLU A 402 19.18 -17.86 21.59
N ALA A 403 18.28 -18.81 21.30
CA ALA A 403 18.58 -19.96 20.46
C ALA A 403 19.00 -19.58 19.04
N THR A 404 18.38 -18.54 18.47
CA THR A 404 18.74 -18.03 17.13
C THR A 404 20.10 -17.31 17.16
N ALA A 405 20.38 -16.55 18.22
CA ALA A 405 21.67 -15.87 18.40
C ALA A 405 22.82 -16.87 18.64
N GLU A 406 22.57 -17.97 19.35
CA GLU A 406 23.54 -19.06 19.56
C GLU A 406 23.83 -19.83 18.27
N ALA A 407 22.84 -20.01 17.39
CA ALA A 407 23.05 -20.63 16.08
C ALA A 407 23.91 -19.77 15.14
N GLU A 408 23.90 -18.44 15.28
CA GLU A 408 24.68 -17.51 14.45
C GLU A 408 26.04 -17.11 15.07
N ALA A 409 26.23 -17.26 16.37
CA ALA A 409 27.43 -16.81 17.07
C ALA A 409 28.43 -17.96 17.31
N GLU A 410 29.62 -17.89 16.68
CA GLU A 410 30.76 -18.74 17.04
C GLU A 410 31.30 -18.38 18.45
N GLY A 411 30.79 -19.06 19.48
CA GLY A 411 31.54 -19.49 20.66
C GLY A 411 31.77 -18.52 21.83
N THR A 412 31.25 -17.28 21.84
CA THR A 412 31.39 -16.39 23.02
C THR A 412 30.10 -15.67 23.43
N LEU A 413 29.85 -15.57 24.75
CA LEU A 413 28.65 -14.92 25.33
C LEU A 413 28.50 -13.44 24.94
N ALA A 414 29.62 -12.72 24.75
CA ALA A 414 29.65 -11.35 24.26
C ALA A 414 29.36 -11.25 22.74
N SER A 415 29.60 -12.32 21.99
CA SER A 415 29.21 -12.43 20.58
C SER A 415 27.71 -12.71 20.45
N ALA A 416 27.16 -13.61 21.28
CA ALA A 416 25.74 -13.95 21.31
C ALA A 416 24.85 -12.73 21.65
N THR A 417 25.25 -11.87 22.59
CA THR A 417 24.49 -10.63 22.91
C THR A 417 24.52 -9.60 21.78
N ARG A 418 25.62 -9.51 21.03
CA ARG A 418 25.71 -8.67 19.82
C ARG A 418 24.97 -9.28 18.63
N ALA A 419 24.98 -10.60 18.48
CA ALA A 419 24.25 -11.33 17.46
C ALA A 419 22.73 -11.21 17.71
N ALA A 420 22.29 -11.36 18.95
CA ALA A 420 20.90 -11.16 19.35
C ALA A 420 20.38 -9.76 18.96
N ALA A 421 21.21 -8.71 19.09
CA ALA A 421 20.86 -7.35 18.69
C ALA A 421 20.83 -7.13 17.16
N LYS A 422 21.42 -8.05 16.37
CA LYS A 422 21.51 -7.99 14.91
C LYS A 422 20.50 -8.87 14.19
N ILE A 423 19.73 -9.72 14.89
CA ILE A 423 18.73 -10.59 14.26
C ILE A 423 17.77 -9.72 13.43
N PRO A 424 17.70 -9.90 12.09
CA PRO A 424 16.80 -9.14 11.25
C PRO A 424 15.35 -9.61 11.50
N PHE A 425 14.45 -8.66 11.73
CA PHE A 425 13.01 -8.92 11.77
C PHE A 425 12.38 -8.48 10.45
N PRO A 426 12.00 -9.41 9.56
CA PRO A 426 11.15 -9.08 8.42
C PRO A 426 9.90 -8.36 8.90
N SER A 427 9.41 -7.38 8.13
CA SER A 427 8.26 -6.55 8.50
C SER A 427 6.99 -7.38 8.74
N SER A 428 6.76 -8.44 7.96
CA SER A 428 5.65 -9.37 8.13
C SER A 428 5.71 -10.14 9.45
N PHE A 429 6.91 -10.57 9.86
CA PHE A 429 7.14 -11.27 11.12
C PHE A 429 6.99 -10.34 12.32
N ALA A 430 7.57 -9.13 12.25
CA ALA A 430 7.41 -8.11 13.29
C ALA A 430 5.93 -7.74 13.48
N ALA A 431 5.19 -7.51 12.39
CA ALA A 431 3.76 -7.21 12.45
C ALA A 431 2.94 -8.35 13.08
N ALA A 432 3.24 -9.61 12.73
CA ALA A 432 2.57 -10.76 13.31
C ALA A 432 2.88 -10.95 14.80
N LEU A 433 4.12 -10.67 15.24
CA LEU A 433 4.50 -10.68 16.65
C LEU A 433 3.81 -9.58 17.45
N VAL A 434 3.75 -8.36 16.91
CA VAL A 434 3.05 -7.23 17.54
C VAL A 434 1.56 -7.54 17.68
N ASP A 435 0.91 -8.04 16.64
CA ASP A 435 -0.51 -8.42 16.70
C ASP A 435 -0.77 -9.56 17.69
N ALA A 436 0.10 -10.58 17.73
CA ALA A 436 0.01 -11.69 18.69
C ALA A 436 0.28 -11.26 20.14
N ALA A 437 1.06 -10.20 20.36
CA ALA A 437 1.39 -9.70 21.69
C ALA A 437 0.19 -9.02 22.39
N PHE A 438 -0.83 -8.58 21.65
CA PHE A 438 -2.02 -7.93 22.18
C PHE A 438 -3.26 -8.88 22.18
N PRO A 439 -4.00 -9.02 23.29
CA PRO A 439 -5.23 -9.83 23.32
C PRO A 439 -6.33 -9.27 22.41
N LEU A 440 -7.18 -10.16 21.88
CA LEU A 440 -8.38 -9.84 21.10
C LEU A 440 -9.51 -9.34 22.02
N GLU A 441 -10.26 -8.32 21.56
CA GLU A 441 -11.24 -7.58 22.39
C GLU A 441 -12.40 -8.44 22.92
N ASP A 442 -12.75 -9.55 22.27
CA ASP A 442 -13.86 -10.46 22.64
C ASP A 442 -13.68 -11.15 24.02
N THR A 443 -12.51 -11.03 24.63
CA THR A 443 -12.23 -11.64 25.95
C THR A 443 -12.49 -10.72 27.14
N LYS A 444 -12.77 -9.43 26.91
CA LYS A 444 -12.99 -8.45 28.00
C LYS A 444 -14.29 -8.66 28.78
N GLU A 445 -15.36 -9.16 28.16
CA GLU A 445 -16.64 -9.39 28.86
C GLU A 445 -16.59 -10.46 29.96
N LYS A 446 -15.56 -11.33 29.98
CA LYS A 446 -15.40 -12.37 31.01
C LYS A 446 -14.46 -12.02 32.15
N LYS A 447 -13.69 -10.91 32.08
CA LYS A 447 -12.56 -10.65 32.99
C LYS A 447 -12.83 -9.62 34.10
N GLU A 448 -13.99 -8.97 34.17
CA GLU A 448 -14.34 -8.01 35.25
C GLU A 448 -14.44 -8.62 36.66
N LYS A 449 -14.13 -9.92 36.87
CA LYS A 449 -14.28 -10.59 38.18
C LYS A 449 -12.99 -11.08 38.85
N LYS A 450 -11.79 -10.78 38.36
CA LYS A 450 -10.55 -11.12 39.09
C LYS A 450 -9.52 -10.00 39.03
N GLY A 451 -9.30 -9.35 40.17
CA GLY A 451 -8.20 -8.41 40.41
C GLY A 451 -6.87 -9.16 40.54
N ASP A 452 -6.27 -9.49 39.40
CA ASP A 452 -4.89 -9.97 39.32
C ASP A 452 -4.08 -8.93 38.51
N GLU A 453 -3.16 -8.24 39.19
CA GLU A 453 -2.36 -7.11 38.68
C GLU A 453 -1.22 -7.58 37.74
N GLY A 454 -1.55 -8.38 36.72
CA GLY A 454 -0.63 -8.77 35.66
C GLY A 454 -0.79 -7.89 34.41
N PRO A 455 0.29 -7.62 33.63
CA PRO A 455 0.14 -6.94 32.34
C PRO A 455 -0.71 -7.80 31.40
N ASP A 456 -1.79 -7.21 30.88
CA ASP A 456 -2.73 -7.85 29.95
C ASP A 456 -2.14 -8.09 28.53
N PHE A 457 -0.85 -7.84 28.32
CA PHE A 457 -0.12 -8.07 27.06
C PHE A 457 1.35 -8.41 27.31
N ALA A 458 1.99 -9.01 26.30
CA ALA A 458 3.42 -9.37 26.34
C ALA A 458 4.31 -8.13 26.21
N SER A 459 4.48 -7.39 27.32
CA SER A 459 5.20 -6.10 27.35
C SER A 459 6.69 -6.25 27.06
N GLY A 460 7.29 -7.40 27.39
CA GLY A 460 8.69 -7.71 27.06
C GLY A 460 8.92 -7.84 25.55
N VAL A 461 8.06 -8.58 24.85
CA VAL A 461 8.09 -8.70 23.37
C VAL A 461 7.95 -7.33 22.72
N VAL A 462 6.95 -6.55 23.13
CA VAL A 462 6.68 -5.23 22.54
C VAL A 462 7.85 -4.27 22.79
N SER A 463 8.38 -4.22 24.02
CA SER A 463 9.54 -3.39 24.37
C SER A 463 10.76 -3.76 23.53
N ALA A 464 11.05 -5.05 23.35
CA ALA A 464 12.17 -5.51 22.55
C ALA A 464 12.03 -5.11 21.07
N LEU A 465 10.83 -5.17 20.50
CA LEU A 465 10.58 -4.75 19.11
C LEU A 465 10.70 -3.24 18.94
N VAL A 466 10.22 -2.45 19.90
CA VAL A 466 10.37 -0.99 19.91
C VAL A 466 11.83 -0.58 20.00
N TRP A 467 12.59 -1.11 20.96
CA TRP A 467 14.02 -0.79 21.12
C TRP A 467 14.87 -1.14 19.90
N ARG A 468 14.44 -2.13 19.11
CA ARG A 468 15.11 -2.53 17.87
C ARG A 468 14.65 -1.74 16.64
N GLY A 469 13.68 -0.84 16.79
CA GLY A 469 13.09 -0.09 15.66
C GLY A 469 12.33 -1.00 14.68
N ALA A 470 11.90 -2.19 15.13
CA ALA A 470 11.16 -3.15 14.31
C ALA A 470 9.64 -2.98 14.44
N ALA A 471 9.17 -2.18 15.40
CA ALA A 471 7.76 -1.85 15.55
C ALA A 471 7.40 -0.59 14.74
N GLY A 472 6.30 -0.64 14.01
CA GLY A 472 5.74 0.50 13.27
C GLY A 472 4.28 0.74 13.65
N GLN A 473 3.81 1.97 13.45
CA GLN A 473 2.45 2.39 13.81
C GLN A 473 1.37 1.55 13.12
N GLY A 474 1.59 1.20 11.84
CA GLY A 474 0.65 0.41 11.04
C GLY A 474 0.62 -1.10 11.35
N MET A 475 1.43 -1.58 12.30
CA MET A 475 1.50 -3.01 12.60
C MET A 475 0.31 -3.54 13.40
N VAL A 476 -0.37 -2.68 14.15
CA VAL A 476 -1.62 -3.02 14.86
C VAL A 476 -2.81 -2.53 14.04
N ARG A 477 -3.73 -3.43 13.71
CA ARG A 477 -4.88 -3.16 12.84
C ARG A 477 -6.05 -2.42 13.53
N ARG A 478 -5.87 -2.02 14.79
CA ARG A 478 -6.92 -1.41 15.63
C ARG A 478 -6.92 0.11 15.46
N PRO A 479 -8.06 0.79 15.71
CA PRO A 479 -8.11 2.25 15.69
C PRO A 479 -7.12 2.83 16.71
N GLY A 480 -6.29 3.76 16.23
CA GLY A 480 -5.16 4.36 16.95
C GLY A 480 -3.81 3.67 16.73
N GLY A 481 -3.78 2.57 15.96
CA GLY A 481 -2.57 1.84 15.61
C GLY A 481 -1.80 1.29 16.81
N PHE A 482 -0.50 1.06 16.63
CA PHE A 482 0.37 0.53 17.67
C PHE A 482 0.44 1.45 18.90
N TYR A 483 0.68 2.74 18.68
CA TYR A 483 0.87 3.70 19.77
C TYR A 483 -0.42 4.02 20.52
N GLY A 484 -1.58 4.07 19.82
CA GLY A 484 -2.88 4.24 20.47
C GLY A 484 -3.27 3.06 21.36
N GLU A 485 -2.89 1.83 20.99
CA GLU A 485 -3.11 0.64 21.84
C GLU A 485 -2.23 0.68 23.11
N LEU A 486 -0.99 1.16 23.01
CA LEU A 486 -0.14 1.41 24.19
C LEU A 486 -0.75 2.48 25.10
N ARG A 487 -1.29 3.56 24.52
CA ARG A 487 -1.93 4.65 25.25
C ARG A 487 -3.17 4.19 26.02
N LYS A 488 -4.04 3.37 25.41
CA LYS A 488 -5.20 2.75 26.08
C LYS A 488 -4.79 1.93 27.31
N ARG A 489 -3.63 1.28 27.26
CA ARG A 489 -3.09 0.44 28.34
C ARG A 489 -2.23 1.21 29.34
N ARG A 490 -1.92 2.47 29.07
CA ARG A 490 -1.15 3.39 29.93
C ARG A 490 0.24 2.87 30.32
N ASP A 491 0.91 2.14 29.43
CA ASP A 491 2.30 1.68 29.65
C ASP A 491 3.31 2.77 29.26
N TRP A 492 3.51 3.71 30.18
CA TRP A 492 4.34 4.89 29.96
C TRP A 492 5.81 4.60 29.58
N PRO A 493 6.53 3.66 30.23
CA PRO A 493 7.89 3.32 29.83
C PRO A 493 8.01 2.89 28.36
N ILE A 494 7.08 2.07 27.87
CA ILE A 494 7.09 1.60 26.48
C ILE A 494 6.67 2.74 25.54
N MET A 495 5.66 3.54 25.90
CA MET A 495 5.26 4.71 25.11
C MET A 495 6.40 5.72 24.93
N LEU A 496 7.13 6.06 26.00
CA LEU A 496 8.27 6.98 25.94
C LEU A 496 9.44 6.41 25.12
N SER A 497 9.58 5.08 25.09
CA SER A 497 10.55 4.39 24.22
C SER A 497 10.08 4.41 22.76
N ALA A 498 8.78 4.25 22.51
CA ALA A 498 8.21 4.32 21.17
C ALA A 498 8.43 5.68 20.53
N LEU A 499 8.27 6.78 21.27
CA LEU A 499 8.58 8.14 20.81
C LEU A 499 10.05 8.35 20.40
N GLN A 500 10.97 7.47 20.80
CA GLN A 500 12.39 7.57 20.42
C GLN A 500 12.76 6.67 19.24
N HIS A 501 12.04 5.58 19.03
CA HIS A 501 12.44 4.52 18.11
C HIS A 501 11.45 4.22 16.98
N VAL A 502 10.19 4.64 17.12
CA VAL A 502 9.13 4.41 16.13
C VAL A 502 8.93 5.71 15.33
N PRO A 503 9.29 5.74 14.04
CA PRO A 503 9.34 6.99 13.27
C PRO A 503 7.99 7.44 12.67
N ASP A 504 6.93 6.64 12.78
CA ASP A 504 5.65 6.82 12.08
C ASP A 504 4.43 7.02 13.00
N ILE A 505 4.65 7.56 14.21
CA ILE A 505 3.58 7.96 15.14
C ILE A 505 2.87 9.23 14.63
N PRO A 506 1.54 9.23 14.48
CA PRO A 506 0.77 10.38 14.01
C PRO A 506 0.67 11.47 15.08
N GLU A 507 0.67 12.74 14.67
CA GLU A 507 0.57 13.88 15.58
C GLU A 507 -0.73 13.88 16.40
N ASP A 508 -1.80 13.29 15.89
CA ASP A 508 -3.07 13.13 16.60
C ASP A 508 -2.89 12.33 17.91
N GLU A 509 -2.17 11.21 17.88
CA GLU A 509 -1.92 10.38 19.05
C GLU A 509 -0.89 11.01 20.01
N ILE A 510 0.07 11.78 19.47
CA ILE A 510 1.04 12.55 20.26
C ILE A 510 0.30 13.58 21.11
N VAL A 511 -0.57 14.38 20.51
CA VAL A 511 -1.35 15.40 21.25
C VAL A 511 -2.38 14.75 22.16
N ALA A 512 -3.01 13.63 21.77
CA ALA A 512 -3.87 12.87 22.67
C ALA A 512 -3.13 12.39 23.93
N THR A 513 -1.85 12.04 23.82
CA THR A 513 -0.99 11.71 24.98
C THR A 513 -0.76 12.93 25.87
N ILE A 514 -0.61 14.13 25.30
CA ILE A 514 -0.49 15.38 26.09
C ILE A 514 -1.77 15.59 26.89
N HIS A 515 -2.93 15.43 26.25
CA HIS A 515 -4.22 15.54 26.92
C HIS A 515 -4.34 14.53 28.07
N ASP A 516 -3.97 13.27 27.86
CA ASP A 516 -4.00 12.23 28.91
C ASP A 516 -3.09 12.55 30.12
N LEU A 517 -1.99 13.28 29.91
CA LEU A 517 -1.11 13.77 30.98
C LEU A 517 -1.68 14.98 31.73
N ILE A 518 -2.62 15.72 31.14
CA ILE A 518 -3.26 16.90 31.73
C ILE A 518 -4.48 16.52 32.58
N ILE A 519 -5.25 15.50 32.18
CA ILE A 519 -6.46 15.04 32.91
C ILE A 519 -6.25 14.91 34.44
N PRO A 520 -5.14 14.34 34.95
CA PRO A 520 -4.91 14.23 36.39
C PRO A 520 -4.72 15.59 37.10
N LEU A 521 -4.35 16.64 36.38
CA LEU A 521 -4.14 17.98 36.93
C LEU A 521 -5.45 18.71 37.23
N HIS A 522 -6.55 18.28 36.62
CA HIS A 522 -7.91 18.81 36.85
C HIS A 522 -8.65 18.11 37.98
N SER A 523 -8.23 16.90 38.34
CA SER A 523 -8.92 16.08 39.32
C SER A 523 -8.49 16.45 40.75
N THR A 524 -9.46 16.76 41.61
CA THR A 524 -9.28 16.84 43.07
C THR A 524 -8.78 15.48 43.60
N PRO A 525 -8.08 15.42 44.76
CA PRO A 525 -7.22 14.30 45.19
C PRO A 525 -7.91 12.95 45.50
N SER A 526 -9.11 12.70 44.96
CA SER A 526 -9.89 11.47 45.12
C SER A 526 -9.78 10.48 43.94
N SER A 527 -9.12 10.84 42.83
CA SER A 527 -8.87 9.88 41.74
C SER A 527 -7.57 9.12 42.00
N GLU A 528 -7.61 7.78 41.92
CA GLU A 528 -6.44 6.92 42.08
C GLU A 528 -5.26 7.44 41.23
N PRO A 529 -4.06 7.62 41.83
CA PRO A 529 -2.90 8.10 41.09
C PRO A 529 -2.60 7.13 39.95
N LEU A 530 -2.44 7.65 38.74
CA LEU A 530 -1.97 6.87 37.60
C LEU A 530 -0.59 6.29 37.95
N THR A 531 -0.55 5.01 38.29
CA THR A 531 0.67 4.28 38.59
C THR A 531 1.62 4.42 37.40
N ASN A 532 2.83 4.93 37.65
CA ASN A 532 3.92 5.10 36.67
C ASN A 532 3.78 6.20 35.59
N ALA A 533 2.83 7.14 35.71
CA ALA A 533 2.77 8.27 34.77
C ALA A 533 3.96 9.23 34.93
N PRO A 534 4.61 9.67 33.83
CA PRO A 534 5.65 10.69 33.89
C PRO A 534 5.04 12.04 34.26
N SER A 535 5.84 12.94 34.84
CA SER A 535 5.42 14.32 34.99
C SER A 535 5.15 14.94 33.61
N LEU A 536 4.20 15.89 33.54
CA LEU A 536 3.88 16.61 32.30
C LEU A 536 5.14 17.17 31.64
N GLN A 537 6.07 17.71 32.43
CA GLN A 537 7.36 18.22 31.93
C GLN A 537 8.21 17.14 31.25
N ASN A 538 8.31 15.95 31.84
CA ASN A 538 9.11 14.85 31.26
C ASN A 538 8.41 14.26 30.02
N GLY A 539 7.09 14.09 30.06
CA GLY A 539 6.32 13.60 28.91
C GLY A 539 6.42 14.55 27.72
N LEU A 540 6.18 15.85 27.94
CA LEU A 540 6.33 16.88 26.91
C LEU A 540 7.76 16.91 26.34
N ALA A 541 8.79 16.66 27.15
CA ALA A 541 10.15 16.68 26.66
C ALA A 541 10.44 15.58 25.63
N HIS A 542 9.86 14.38 25.82
CA HIS A 542 9.97 13.29 24.86
C HIS A 542 9.11 13.54 23.61
N LEU A 543 7.92 14.13 23.77
CA LEU A 543 7.02 14.44 22.66
C LEU A 543 7.59 15.55 21.75
N LEU A 544 8.25 16.56 22.34
CA LEU A 544 8.91 17.64 21.58
C LEU A 544 10.19 17.18 20.87
N ALA A 545 10.80 16.08 21.31
CA ALA A 545 11.94 15.51 20.60
C ALA A 545 11.50 14.75 19.34
N TYR A 546 10.21 14.42 19.22
CA TYR A 546 9.66 13.71 18.08
C TYR A 546 9.48 14.64 16.88
N PRO A 547 9.85 14.22 15.64
CA PRO A 547 9.66 15.04 14.46
C PRO A 547 8.18 15.17 14.10
N THR A 548 7.64 16.39 14.12
CA THR A 548 6.22 16.67 13.81
C THR A 548 6.07 17.63 12.64
N SER A 549 5.02 17.45 11.84
CA SER A 549 4.65 18.37 10.76
C SER A 549 3.71 19.49 11.26
N PRO A 550 3.93 20.77 10.91
CA PRO A 550 3.15 21.89 11.45
C PRO A 550 1.65 21.84 11.13
N ALA A 551 1.23 21.39 9.95
CA ALA A 551 -0.18 21.36 9.58
C ALA A 551 -0.98 20.28 10.34
N PRO A 552 -0.57 18.99 10.34
CA PRO A 552 -1.19 17.94 11.15
C PRO A 552 -1.17 18.25 12.64
N LEU A 553 -0.05 18.76 13.17
CA LEU A 553 0.07 19.15 14.57
C LEU A 553 -0.99 20.19 14.96
N ARG A 554 -1.22 21.20 14.12
CA ARG A 554 -2.24 22.23 14.40
C ARG A 554 -3.66 21.66 14.39
N VAL A 555 -3.94 20.66 13.54
CA VAL A 555 -5.23 19.97 13.56
C VAL A 555 -5.37 19.16 14.86
N ALA A 556 -4.36 18.40 15.24
CA ALA A 556 -4.33 17.61 16.47
C ALA A 556 -4.46 18.47 17.74
N LEU A 557 -3.78 19.62 17.78
CA LEU A 557 -3.91 20.58 18.88
C LEU A 557 -5.33 21.12 19.02
N ARG A 558 -6.05 21.35 17.91
CA ARG A 558 -7.44 21.80 17.94
C ARG A 558 -8.43 20.69 18.32
N THR A 559 -8.14 19.45 17.95
CA THR A 559 -9.03 18.32 18.23
C THR A 559 -9.00 17.94 19.71
N HIS A 560 -7.80 17.84 20.29
CA HIS A 560 -7.58 17.30 21.64
C HIS A 560 -7.44 18.36 22.75
N LEU A 561 -6.91 19.55 22.48
CA LEU A 561 -6.78 20.62 23.49
C LEU A 561 -7.80 21.73 23.24
N ARG A 562 -9.07 21.46 23.53
CA ARG A 562 -10.17 22.42 23.27
C ARG A 562 -10.29 23.49 24.35
N ASP A 563 -9.96 23.14 25.58
CA ASP A 563 -10.15 24.01 26.73
C ASP A 563 -8.94 24.91 26.95
N ALA A 564 -9.20 26.19 27.20
CA ALA A 564 -8.15 27.19 27.41
C ALA A 564 -7.26 26.86 28.62
N GLU A 565 -7.83 26.19 29.63
CA GLU A 565 -7.10 25.78 30.83
C GLU A 565 -6.04 24.72 30.54
N ASP A 566 -6.32 23.75 29.67
CA ASP A 566 -5.36 22.73 29.24
C ASP A 566 -4.15 23.37 28.55
N VAL A 567 -4.44 24.29 27.63
CA VAL A 567 -3.42 25.02 26.88
C VAL A 567 -2.54 25.84 27.83
N VAL A 568 -3.12 26.43 28.88
CA VAL A 568 -2.36 27.17 29.91
C VAL A 568 -1.40 26.26 30.69
N HIS A 569 -1.78 25.02 31.01
CA HIS A 569 -0.88 24.08 31.68
C HIS A 569 0.35 23.75 30.83
N VAL A 570 0.14 23.49 29.54
CA VAL A 570 1.23 23.25 28.59
C VAL A 570 2.12 24.49 28.44
N LEU A 571 1.50 25.67 28.25
CA LEU A 571 2.23 26.92 28.08
C LEU A 571 3.05 27.32 29.32
N LYS A 572 2.62 26.96 30.55
CA LYS A 572 3.42 27.18 31.76
C LYS A 572 4.74 26.41 31.73
N VAL A 573 4.69 25.16 31.26
CA VAL A 573 5.89 24.33 31.12
C VAL A 573 6.82 24.95 30.07
N LEU A 574 6.27 25.35 28.92
CA LEU A 574 7.02 25.99 27.83
C LEU A 574 7.64 27.33 28.26
N ASP A 575 6.90 28.21 28.95
CA ASP A 575 7.41 29.47 29.50
C ASP A 575 8.57 29.23 30.49
N SER A 576 8.47 28.20 31.33
CA SER A 576 9.55 27.82 32.24
C SER A 576 10.81 27.35 31.52
N TRP A 577 10.66 26.71 30.36
CA TRP A 577 11.79 26.27 29.54
C TRP A 577 12.36 27.41 28.71
N LEU A 578 11.53 28.30 28.16
CA LEU A 578 11.98 29.50 27.44
C LEU A 578 12.80 30.41 28.36
N LYS A 579 12.30 30.70 29.57
CA LYS A 579 13.05 31.48 30.57
C LYS A 579 14.39 30.87 30.93
N ARG A 580 14.43 29.53 31.06
CA ARG A 580 15.69 28.80 31.32
C ARG A 580 16.60 28.78 30.11
N GLY A 581 16.08 28.58 28.90
CA GLY A 581 16.86 28.55 27.67
C GLY A 581 17.46 29.91 27.32
N VAL A 582 16.75 31.00 27.63
CA VAL A 582 17.22 32.38 27.43
C VAL A 582 18.19 32.83 28.53
N SER A 583 18.04 32.33 29.77
CA SER A 583 18.91 32.70 30.89
C SER A 583 20.19 31.86 31.01
N PHE A 584 20.22 30.68 30.39
CA PHE A 584 21.40 29.83 30.38
C PHE A 584 22.13 29.85 29.03
N ASP A 585 23.41 30.24 29.07
CA ASP A 585 24.45 29.92 28.05
C ASP A 585 24.69 28.40 27.86
N VAL A 586 23.81 27.52 28.35
CA VAL A 586 24.02 26.05 28.45
C VAL A 586 23.74 25.30 27.15
N TRP A 587 23.26 25.99 26.13
CA TRP A 587 23.16 25.41 24.79
C TRP A 587 24.52 25.30 24.11
N GLU A 588 25.51 26.03 24.62
CA GLU A 588 26.93 25.79 24.36
C GLU A 588 27.57 25.09 25.57
N LEU A 589 28.56 24.24 25.31
CA LEU A 589 29.47 23.58 26.27
C LEU A 589 29.18 22.14 26.76
N GLU A 590 28.32 21.32 26.14
CA GLU A 590 28.54 19.85 26.24
C GLU A 590 29.80 19.40 25.46
N GLY A 591 30.32 20.23 24.55
CA GLY A 591 31.57 20.01 23.82
C GLY A 591 32.82 20.74 24.36
N LEU A 592 32.68 21.60 25.37
CA LEU A 592 33.75 22.52 25.82
C LEU A 592 34.04 22.43 27.33
N GLN A 593 33.68 21.32 28.00
CA GLN A 593 34.22 21.09 29.34
C GLN A 593 35.73 20.83 29.26
N ALA A 594 36.52 21.79 29.73
CA ALA A 594 37.93 21.61 30.04
C ALA A 594 38.06 20.46 31.06
N VAL A 595 38.51 19.30 30.58
CA VAL A 595 38.93 18.20 31.45
C VAL A 595 40.00 18.76 32.40
N ASN A 596 39.76 18.56 33.70
CA ASN A 596 40.57 19.01 34.82
C ASN A 596 42.07 19.13 34.51
N LYS A 597 42.62 20.30 34.85
CA LYS A 597 44.05 20.61 34.90
C LYS A 597 44.79 19.52 35.70
N GLY A 598 45.43 18.62 34.97
CA GLY A 598 46.24 17.55 35.52
C GLY A 598 47.11 16.89 34.45
N GLY A 599 48.07 17.65 33.91
CA GLY A 599 49.22 17.09 33.18
C GLY A 599 49.08 16.97 31.65
N LYS A 600 49.89 17.79 30.96
CA LYS A 600 50.34 17.70 29.55
C LYS A 600 49.27 17.66 28.45
N GLY A 601 49.05 18.86 27.89
CA GLY A 601 48.62 19.19 26.53
C GLY A 601 47.96 18.08 25.71
N LYS A 602 46.62 18.09 25.69
CA LYS A 602 45.82 17.45 24.63
C LYS A 602 44.63 18.36 24.32
N SER A 603 44.47 18.63 23.02
CA SER A 603 43.46 19.49 22.42
C SER A 603 42.04 19.18 22.89
N VAL A 604 41.28 20.25 23.13
CA VAL A 604 39.85 20.23 23.43
C VAL A 604 39.09 19.69 22.22
N GLY A 605 38.54 18.48 22.34
CA GLY A 605 37.77 17.83 21.29
C GLY A 605 36.27 17.98 21.54
N VAL A 606 35.57 18.64 20.62
CA VAL A 606 34.11 18.57 20.51
C VAL A 606 33.76 17.17 19.97
N SER A 607 33.18 16.32 20.82
CA SER A 607 32.64 15.02 20.41
C SER A 607 31.18 15.19 20.02
N THR A 608 30.87 15.07 18.73
CA THR A 608 29.49 14.88 18.22
C THR A 608 29.01 13.42 18.35
N GLY A 609 29.75 12.57 19.07
CA GLY A 609 29.34 11.20 19.36
C GLY A 609 28.38 11.11 20.54
N GLY A 610 27.19 10.54 20.30
CA GLY A 610 26.10 10.34 21.25
C GLY A 610 26.45 9.58 22.53
N GLY A 611 27.08 10.27 23.47
CA GLY A 611 27.30 9.84 24.84
C GLY A 611 26.65 10.80 25.81
N ARG A 612 25.34 10.61 26.07
CA ARG A 612 24.58 11.38 27.06
C ARG A 612 25.16 11.16 28.46
N LYS A 613 26.11 11.99 28.91
CA LYS A 613 26.42 12.11 30.33
C LYS A 613 25.36 13.00 30.98
N LYS A 614 24.34 12.37 31.56
CA LYS A 614 23.30 13.04 32.34
C LYS A 614 23.93 13.90 33.45
N VAL A 615 23.80 15.22 33.35
CA VAL A 615 23.96 16.12 34.49
C VAL A 615 22.84 15.79 35.49
N LYS A 616 23.18 15.26 36.66
CA LYS A 616 22.21 14.99 37.74
C LYS A 616 21.60 16.32 38.19
N GLY A 617 20.34 16.58 37.80
CA GLY A 617 19.54 17.70 38.32
C GLY A 617 18.82 18.54 37.26
N ALA A 618 19.26 18.50 35.99
CA ALA A 618 18.51 19.09 34.89
C ALA A 618 17.61 18.02 34.28
N GLY A 619 16.29 18.12 34.49
CA GLY A 619 15.33 17.33 33.71
C GLY A 619 15.59 17.52 32.21
N MET A 620 15.21 16.56 31.36
CA MET A 620 15.37 16.69 29.90
C MET A 620 14.70 18.00 29.42
N ILE A 621 15.50 19.01 29.08
CA ILE A 621 15.03 20.23 28.42
C ILE A 621 15.20 19.98 26.92
N PRO A 622 14.11 20.03 26.12
CA PRO A 622 14.18 19.86 24.67
C PRO A 622 14.91 20.99 23.97
N ALA A 623 15.35 20.75 22.73
CA ALA A 623 15.98 21.74 21.87
C ALA A 623 15.21 23.07 21.85
N LEU A 624 15.90 24.22 21.99
CA LEU A 624 15.24 25.53 21.96
C LEU A 624 14.38 25.70 20.70
N GLU A 625 14.88 25.23 19.56
CA GLU A 625 14.15 25.22 18.29
C GLU A 625 12.83 24.45 18.37
N HIS A 626 12.81 23.28 19.01
CA HIS A 626 11.60 22.47 19.18
C HIS A 626 10.61 23.16 20.13
N ILE A 627 11.10 23.79 21.20
CA ILE A 627 10.28 24.56 22.13
C ILE A 627 9.63 25.74 21.40
N VAL A 628 10.40 26.51 20.62
CA VAL A 628 9.90 27.67 19.87
C VAL A 628 8.89 27.23 18.80
N SER A 629 9.22 26.20 18.01
CA SER A 629 8.34 25.68 16.95
C SER A 629 7.00 25.19 17.51
N PHE A 630 7.02 24.45 18.62
CA PHE A 630 5.80 23.97 19.25
C PHE A 630 5.01 25.09 19.93
N THR A 631 5.69 26.07 20.54
CA THR A 631 5.04 27.26 21.11
C THR A 631 4.33 28.06 20.00
N GLN A 632 4.98 28.24 18.84
CA GLN A 632 4.37 28.86 17.67
C GLN A 632 3.13 28.08 17.21
N ALA A 633 3.22 26.75 17.11
CA ALA A 633 2.08 25.92 16.71
C ALA A 633 0.88 26.08 17.67
N ILE A 634 1.12 26.11 18.98
CA ILE A 634 0.07 26.37 19.99
C ILE A 634 -0.55 27.74 19.79
N LEU A 635 0.26 28.80 19.67
CA LEU A 635 -0.24 30.16 19.48
C LEU A 635 -1.05 30.27 18.18
N ASP A 636 -0.55 29.74 17.07
CA ASP A 636 -1.27 29.74 15.78
C ASP A 636 -2.64 29.02 15.87
N THR A 637 -2.77 28.03 16.75
CA THR A 637 -4.04 27.30 16.94
C THR A 637 -5.00 27.95 17.91
N HIS A 638 -4.50 28.47 19.03
CA HIS A 638 -5.29 28.77 20.22
C HIS A 638 -5.19 30.22 20.68
N LEU A 639 -4.52 31.11 19.94
CA LEU A 639 -4.34 32.51 20.36
C LEU A 639 -5.67 33.22 20.67
N LEU A 640 -6.68 33.06 19.81
CA LEU A 640 -8.00 33.68 20.04
C LEU A 640 -8.66 33.17 21.33
N THR A 641 -8.59 31.87 21.57
CA THR A 641 -9.11 31.21 22.78
C THR A 641 -8.37 31.71 24.03
N LEU A 642 -7.03 31.82 23.95
CA LEU A 642 -6.20 32.33 25.05
C LEU A 642 -6.42 33.82 25.33
N LEU A 643 -6.70 34.63 24.30
CA LEU A 643 -7.04 36.05 24.47
C LEU A 643 -8.39 36.23 25.17
N GLN A 644 -9.35 35.35 24.94
CA GLN A 644 -10.63 35.35 25.65
C GLN A 644 -10.49 34.87 27.09
N HIS A 645 -9.52 33.99 27.37
CA HIS A 645 -9.26 33.46 28.71
C HIS A 645 -8.33 34.37 29.56
N ARG A 646 -8.92 35.25 30.36
CA ARG A 646 -8.18 36.24 31.20
C ARG A 646 -7.01 35.68 32.03
N PRO A 647 -7.07 34.48 32.64
CA PRO A 647 -5.94 33.90 33.38
C PRO A 647 -4.70 33.61 32.52
N ALA A 648 -4.83 33.50 31.19
CA ALA A 648 -3.69 33.28 30.29
C ALA A 648 -2.88 34.58 30.02
N HIS A 649 -3.44 35.76 30.24
CA HIS A 649 -2.82 37.04 29.84
C HIS A 649 -1.45 37.32 30.49
N PRO A 650 -1.23 37.07 31.80
CA PRO A 650 0.08 37.27 32.41
C PRO A 650 1.15 36.35 31.79
N LEU A 651 0.75 35.13 31.44
CA LEU A 651 1.62 34.14 30.83
C LEU A 651 1.98 34.53 29.39
N LEU A 652 1.02 35.01 28.60
CA LEU A 652 1.29 35.52 27.25
C LEU A 652 2.28 36.69 27.25
N ARG A 653 2.16 37.61 28.23
CA ARG A 653 3.13 38.70 28.39
C ARG A 653 4.52 38.18 28.77
N SER A 654 4.57 37.17 29.64
CA SER A 654 5.82 36.51 30.05
C SER A 654 6.53 35.84 28.85
N ILE A 655 5.80 35.06 28.06
CA ILE A 655 6.33 34.43 26.85
C ILE A 655 6.79 35.50 25.86
N SER A 656 5.98 36.53 25.62
CA SER A 656 6.33 37.66 24.75
C SER A 656 7.64 38.33 25.18
N SER A 657 7.83 38.60 26.49
CA SER A 657 9.08 39.14 27.01
C SER A 657 10.28 38.20 26.86
N SER A 658 10.04 36.89 26.91
CA SER A 658 11.10 35.88 26.75
C SER A 658 11.51 35.68 25.29
N LEU A 659 10.58 35.83 24.34
CA LEU A 659 10.83 35.68 22.91
C LEU A 659 11.34 36.96 22.25
N ALA A 660 10.98 38.14 22.75
CA ALA A 660 11.37 39.45 22.20
C ALA A 660 12.89 39.64 21.94
N PRO A 661 13.82 39.18 22.81
CA PRO A 661 15.25 39.34 22.55
C PRO A 661 15.85 38.34 21.55
N LEU A 662 15.15 37.23 21.24
CA LEU A 662 15.71 36.14 20.42
C LEU A 662 16.08 36.55 18.98
N PRO A 663 15.27 37.34 18.24
CA PRO A 663 15.65 37.77 16.89
C PRO A 663 16.94 38.58 16.87
N ALA A 664 17.09 39.55 17.79
CA ALA A 664 18.29 40.37 17.88
C ALA A 664 19.54 39.54 18.23
N TYR A 665 19.37 38.53 19.09
CA TYR A 665 20.44 37.58 19.41
C TYR A 665 20.83 36.72 18.19
N ASN A 666 19.84 36.22 17.43
CA ASN A 666 20.09 35.47 16.20
C ASN A 666 20.79 36.32 15.13
N ASP A 667 20.39 37.58 14.96
CA ASP A 667 21.05 38.52 14.05
C ASP A 667 22.52 38.72 14.45
N ALA A 668 22.79 38.89 15.75
CA ALA A 668 24.15 38.99 16.27
C ALA A 668 24.96 37.71 15.99
N LEU A 669 24.39 36.52 16.22
CA LEU A 669 25.05 35.25 15.89
C LEU A 669 25.33 35.11 14.38
N GLN A 670 24.41 35.54 13.52
CA GLN A 670 24.62 35.51 12.07
C GLN A 670 25.76 36.44 11.64
N THR A 671 25.92 37.60 12.27
CA THR A 671 27.06 38.49 12.00
C THR A 671 28.40 37.89 12.44
N LEU A 672 28.41 37.01 13.45
CA LEU A 672 29.60 36.32 13.95
C LEU A 672 29.94 35.05 13.15
N ALA A 673 28.96 34.46 12.45
CA ALA A 673 29.15 33.23 11.70
C ALA A 673 30.21 33.36 10.58
N ALA A 674 30.19 34.45 9.80
CA ALA A 674 31.14 34.65 8.71
C ALA A 674 32.59 34.90 9.20
N PRO A 675 32.84 35.76 10.21
CA PRO A 675 34.17 35.91 10.81
C PRO A 675 34.73 34.65 11.47
N LEU A 676 33.88 33.80 12.04
CA LEU A 676 34.30 32.58 12.76
C LEU A 676 34.47 31.35 11.85
N ALA A 677 33.84 31.34 10.68
CA ALA A 677 33.96 30.28 9.68
C ALA A 677 35.40 29.85 9.36
N PRO A 678 36.39 30.76 9.12
CA PRO A 678 37.76 30.34 8.85
C PRO A 678 38.42 29.63 10.03
N PHE A 679 38.18 30.09 11.28
CA PHE A 679 38.72 29.46 12.48
C PHE A 679 38.11 28.08 12.72
N ALA A 680 36.80 27.93 12.49
CA ALA A 680 36.15 26.63 12.58
C ALA A 680 36.67 25.65 11.51
N ALA A 681 36.95 26.15 10.30
CA ALA A 681 37.54 25.35 9.22
C ALA A 681 38.97 24.90 9.56
N GLU A 682 39.78 25.79 10.14
CA GLU A 682 41.15 25.50 10.59
C GLU A 682 41.16 24.48 11.74
N ASP A 683 40.33 24.66 12.76
CA ASP A 683 40.16 23.71 13.87
C ASP A 683 39.62 22.35 13.39
N ALA A 684 38.72 22.33 12.40
CA ALA A 684 38.27 21.08 11.77
C ALA A 684 39.39 20.38 10.96
N LEU A 685 40.27 21.15 10.32
CA LEU A 685 41.48 20.65 9.64
C LEU A 685 42.48 20.07 10.65
N GLU A 686 42.75 20.77 11.76
CA GLU A 686 43.60 20.30 12.86
C GLU A 686 43.07 19.01 13.50
N ARG A 687 41.76 18.88 13.68
CA ARG A 687 41.16 17.62 14.17
C ARG A 687 41.32 16.47 13.18
N LYS A 688 41.19 16.74 11.87
CA LYS A 688 41.39 15.73 10.83
C LYS A 688 42.85 15.27 10.76
N THR A 689 43.80 16.19 10.90
CA THR A 689 45.24 15.85 10.89
C THR A 689 45.69 15.17 12.17
N GLY A 690 45.14 15.55 13.34
CA GLY A 690 45.44 14.92 14.64
C GLY A 690 44.82 13.53 14.85
N SER A 691 43.68 13.23 14.22
CA SER A 691 42.99 11.93 14.32
C SER A 691 43.62 10.82 13.45
N GLY A 692 44.36 11.19 12.40
CA GLY A 692 44.96 10.26 11.45
C GLY A 692 46.07 9.34 12.01
N HIS A 693 46.53 9.53 13.26
CA HIS A 693 47.59 8.71 13.85
C HIS A 693 47.12 7.51 14.69
N ARG A 694 45.80 7.27 14.84
CA ARG A 694 45.29 6.27 15.79
C ARG A 694 44.53 5.06 15.24
N ASN A 695 44.18 5.01 13.95
CA ASN A 695 43.57 3.80 13.36
C ASN A 695 44.55 3.08 12.45
N GLY A 696 45.46 2.31 13.06
CA GLY A 696 46.27 1.32 12.37
C GLY A 696 45.44 0.08 12.06
N GLY A 697 44.92 0.01 10.83
CA GLY A 697 44.19 -1.16 10.35
C GLY A 697 43.84 -1.10 8.87
N SER A 698 44.80 -1.47 8.00
CA SER A 698 44.63 -2.27 6.77
C SER A 698 45.54 -1.83 5.60
N GLY A 699 46.01 -2.83 4.85
CA GLY A 699 46.46 -2.71 3.46
C GLY A 699 47.95 -2.47 3.22
N TRP A 700 48.66 -3.45 2.66
CA TRP A 700 50.03 -3.29 2.14
C TRP A 700 50.15 -2.18 1.08
N LEU A 701 49.05 -1.89 0.36
CA LEU A 701 48.90 -0.77 -0.57
C LEU A 701 49.01 0.61 0.11
N ALA A 702 48.65 0.73 1.41
CA ALA A 702 48.80 1.97 2.17
C ALA A 702 50.27 2.29 2.50
N LYS A 703 51.20 1.32 2.39
CA LYS A 703 52.61 1.51 2.78
C LYS A 703 53.42 2.29 1.74
N GLU A 704 53.09 2.12 0.45
CA GLU A 704 53.70 2.91 -0.63
C GLU A 704 53.12 4.33 -0.68
N GLU A 705 51.81 4.46 -0.48
CA GLU A 705 51.16 5.77 -0.32
C GLU A 705 51.73 6.52 0.89
N TYR A 706 51.92 5.86 2.02
CA TYR A 706 52.53 6.46 3.21
C TYR A 706 53.97 6.91 2.95
N ARG A 707 54.78 6.14 2.21
CA ARG A 707 56.14 6.56 1.83
C ARG A 707 56.13 7.76 0.88
N LYS A 708 55.17 7.83 -0.03
CA LYS A 708 55.01 8.92 -0.99
C LYS A 708 54.52 10.20 -0.30
N GLN A 709 53.54 10.09 0.61
CA GLN A 709 53.07 11.18 1.47
C GLN A 709 54.18 11.68 2.40
N ARG A 710 54.98 10.78 3.00
CA ARG A 710 56.08 11.17 3.88
C ARG A 710 57.20 11.91 3.13
N ARG A 711 57.54 11.49 1.91
CA ARG A 711 58.48 12.23 1.05
C ARG A 711 57.92 13.60 0.64
N ALA A 712 56.62 13.70 0.35
CA ALA A 712 55.96 14.97 0.04
C ALA A 712 55.92 15.90 1.26
N GLN A 713 55.67 15.37 2.47
CA GLN A 713 55.73 16.13 3.72
C GLN A 713 57.14 16.64 4.01
N PHE A 714 58.19 15.82 3.87
CA PHE A 714 59.57 16.30 4.03
C PHE A 714 59.96 17.34 2.98
N ALA A 715 59.47 17.22 1.73
CA ALA A 715 59.70 18.23 0.70
C ALA A 715 58.93 19.53 0.96
N ALA A 716 57.71 19.44 1.50
CA ALA A 716 56.91 20.61 1.89
C ALA A 716 57.46 21.29 3.15
N GLU A 717 57.94 20.54 4.15
CA GLU A 717 58.68 21.07 5.29
C GLU A 717 59.98 21.73 4.82
N ALA A 718 60.73 21.13 3.89
CA ALA A 718 61.93 21.74 3.33
C ALA A 718 61.69 23.10 2.65
N ILE A 719 60.48 23.33 2.12
CA ILE A 719 60.06 24.59 1.48
C ILE A 719 59.45 25.57 2.51
N ALA A 720 58.87 25.06 3.60
CA ALA A 720 58.24 25.85 4.66
C ALA A 720 59.20 26.26 5.81
N ILE A 721 60.51 25.95 5.71
CA ILE A 721 61.51 26.40 6.66
C ILE A 721 61.80 27.89 6.43
N GLY A 722 61.29 28.74 7.32
CA GLY A 722 61.76 30.12 7.47
C GLY A 722 63.20 30.16 7.98
N GLU A 723 63.90 31.27 7.74
CA GLU A 723 65.37 31.44 7.87
C GLU A 723 66.00 31.13 9.26
N TYR A 724 65.21 30.88 10.31
CA TYR A 724 65.72 30.63 11.66
C TYR A 724 65.00 29.46 12.35
N ARG A 725 65.77 28.47 12.79
CA ARG A 725 65.32 27.39 13.69
C ARG A 725 66.26 27.27 14.88
N PHE A 726 65.70 27.28 16.09
CA PHE A 726 66.39 26.84 17.30
C PHE A 726 66.10 25.35 17.50
N GLU A 727 67.14 24.52 17.43
CA GLU A 727 67.07 23.12 17.86
C GLU A 727 67.66 23.03 19.28
N GLU A 728 66.80 22.79 20.27
CA GLU A 728 67.25 22.51 21.63
C GLU A 728 67.73 21.06 21.73
N LEU A 729 69.05 20.90 21.74
CA LEU A 729 69.71 19.63 22.00
C LEU A 729 69.60 19.31 23.49
N ILE A 730 68.65 18.44 23.84
CA ILE A 730 68.60 17.84 25.18
C ILE A 730 69.60 16.68 25.19
N LEU A 731 70.74 16.89 25.87
CA LEU A 731 71.80 15.89 26.10
C LEU A 731 71.39 14.83 27.13
#